data_AF-A0A372NXB5-F1
#
_entry.id   AF-A0A372NXB5-F1
#
_cell.length_a   1.000
_cell.length_b   1.000
_cell.length_c   1.000
_cell.angle_alpha   90.00
_cell.angle_beta   90.00
_cell.angle_gamma   90.00
#
_symmetry.space_group_name_H-M   'P 1'
#
loop_
_entity.id
_entity.type
_entity.pdbx_description
1 polymer ?
#
loop_
_entity_poly.entity_id
_entity_poly.type
_entity_poly.pdbx_seq_one_letter_code
_entity_poly.pdbx_strand_id
1 'polypeptide(L)'
;MKAFKRSVIALFLFPFLTNTIAYAQLRGLGYIDSIKKDLKKNPAVDTNRIKSYYRIANDYTYIDVDSALHYADIGMALAQKLNFKKAIAAFHSLYADVASDRGEYDKAIELYNKAVSIDIEIGNKNNLASAYNNIGTANQRRGNFIESLKYNFRALKIAEEIKSYYLMGTLYNNISKVFIAQANYDKALYYSSKALKLHTQQHDKDGMASATNSIADVFYLQKNRKKANEYYRKAHELYKAVNNTLGEATALSRLGLIYEGVDREKKLSYLLEAQKMFDAFSPKHPSSITNIGNIGDLYAETIITNKPLTGKLPPGVPSDKEKISALAKQYLNRAISYATETDDTDDLSYFSEDLALLQEKEGDFKGALQNYRKAKGINDSLYSQQSKNKLAMMEAQYQFQKKEDAYKQQQQISALKMRQIVLVSVLVFIVAVAVMILLLNRARIKQLRLKNELQRKEAEEQARELLYRNKLSESELKAIRSQMNPHFIFNVLNSIESYVLENDSKTASRLVQKFATLSRLILENSTQSMVVAEREWKALKLYTELEAIRFNHQFSYEFYADPDLDMTKLMLPPMLVQPLIENSIHHGLRNSTAEKPAVNVRLEQTDAVIYFTVDDTGIGMDEAEKFKTHSSVKSKSIGLNAIRERIEIINAMNNGNHAAFEVRPKTVDEGTGTVAVLTLPKVLKST
;
A
#
# COMPACT_ATOMS: atom_id res chain seq x y z
N MET A 1 1.74 -25.83 14.47
CA MET A 1 0.73 -25.72 13.40
C MET A 1 1.25 -24.80 12.30
N LYS A 2 1.44 -25.33 11.08
CA LYS A 2 1.70 -24.65 9.78
C LYS A 2 2.90 -23.68 9.61
N ALA A 3 3.84 -24.10 8.74
CA ALA A 3 4.60 -23.31 7.76
C ALA A 3 5.32 -24.33 6.83
N PHE A 4 5.55 -24.19 5.52
CA PHE A 4 5.05 -23.36 4.43
C PHE A 4 5.54 -24.05 3.12
N LYS A 5 4.66 -24.09 2.10
CA LYS A 5 4.85 -24.27 0.63
C LYS A 5 6.08 -24.97 0.04
N ARG A 6 5.81 -25.83 -0.97
CA ARG A 6 6.16 -25.59 -2.39
C ARG A 6 5.36 -26.51 -3.32
N SER A 7 4.65 -25.91 -4.27
CA SER A 7 3.93 -26.58 -5.35
C SER A 7 4.81 -26.68 -6.59
N VAL A 8 4.86 -27.86 -7.19
CA VAL A 8 5.45 -28.13 -8.50
C VAL A 8 4.32 -28.10 -9.53
N ILE A 9 4.37 -27.14 -10.46
CA ILE A 9 3.64 -27.21 -11.74
C ILE A 9 4.69 -27.00 -12.82
N ALA A 10 4.94 -28.07 -13.57
CA ALA A 10 5.85 -28.07 -14.71
C ALA A 10 5.26 -27.23 -15.85
N LEU A 11 5.95 -26.15 -16.21
CA LEU A 11 5.66 -25.34 -17.39
C LEU A 11 6.22 -26.06 -18.63
N PHE A 12 5.35 -26.47 -19.55
CA PHE A 12 5.72 -26.67 -20.95
C PHE A 12 6.00 -25.30 -21.59
N LEU A 13 7.26 -24.92 -21.70
CA LEU A 13 7.71 -23.79 -22.52
C LEU A 13 8.18 -24.33 -23.87
N PHE A 14 7.35 -24.12 -24.89
CA PHE A 14 7.76 -24.13 -26.30
C PHE A 14 8.81 -23.02 -26.52
N PRO A 15 10.02 -23.29 -27.05
CA PRO A 15 10.92 -22.22 -27.42
C PRO A 15 10.47 -21.62 -28.75
N PHE A 16 9.93 -20.40 -28.69
CA PHE A 16 9.76 -19.54 -29.85
C PHE A 16 11.13 -19.05 -30.34
N LEU A 17 11.41 -19.36 -31.60
CA LEU A 17 12.37 -18.76 -32.54
C LEU A 17 12.96 -17.39 -32.14
N THR A 18 14.20 -17.38 -31.65
CA THR A 18 15.14 -16.25 -31.79
C THR A 18 16.53 -16.81 -32.03
N ASN A 19 16.97 -16.88 -33.28
CA ASN A 19 18.34 -17.20 -33.68
C ASN A 19 18.43 -17.24 -35.22
N THR A 20 18.60 -16.10 -35.90
CA THR A 20 18.59 -16.08 -37.37
C THR A 20 19.77 -15.39 -38.05
N ILE A 21 20.77 -14.86 -37.33
CA ILE A 21 21.94 -14.25 -38.01
C ILE A 21 23.25 -14.97 -37.65
N ALA A 22 23.49 -15.31 -36.38
CA ALA A 22 24.62 -16.19 -36.01
C ALA A 22 24.39 -17.69 -36.29
N TYR A 23 23.16 -18.10 -36.65
CA TYR A 23 22.80 -19.51 -36.86
C TYR A 23 22.90 -20.00 -38.31
N ALA A 24 23.01 -19.08 -39.29
CA ALA A 24 23.22 -19.44 -40.69
C ALA A 24 24.66 -19.92 -40.95
N GLN A 25 25.66 -19.31 -40.29
CA GLN A 25 27.07 -19.67 -40.43
C GLN A 25 27.42 -21.09 -39.92
N LEU A 26 26.62 -21.67 -39.01
CA LEU A 26 26.97 -22.93 -38.35
C LEU A 26 26.58 -24.20 -39.12
N ARG A 27 25.76 -24.09 -40.17
CA ARG A 27 25.02 -25.24 -40.71
C ARG A 27 25.62 -25.88 -41.97
N GLY A 28 26.47 -25.16 -42.69
CA GLY A 28 27.26 -25.67 -43.82
C GLY A 28 26.46 -26.42 -44.91
N LEU A 29 27.18 -27.07 -45.83
CA LEU A 29 26.57 -27.93 -46.86
C LEU A 29 25.76 -29.10 -46.28
N GLY A 30 26.12 -29.61 -45.09
CA GLY A 30 25.45 -30.76 -44.46
C GLY A 30 24.01 -30.50 -44.03
N TYR A 31 23.67 -29.29 -43.57
CA TYR A 31 22.28 -28.94 -43.27
C TYR A 31 21.45 -28.75 -44.54
N ILE A 32 22.04 -28.10 -45.55
CA ILE A 32 21.43 -27.98 -46.88
C ILE A 32 21.12 -29.38 -47.43
N ASP A 33 22.05 -30.33 -47.31
CA ASP A 33 21.88 -31.71 -47.74
C ASP A 33 20.76 -32.42 -46.96
N SER A 34 20.64 -32.15 -45.66
CA SER A 34 19.53 -32.64 -44.85
C SER A 34 18.17 -32.12 -45.35
N ILE A 35 18.04 -30.81 -45.58
CA ILE A 35 16.80 -30.23 -46.13
C ILE A 35 16.51 -30.80 -47.53
N LYS A 36 17.53 -30.95 -48.38
CA LYS A 36 17.37 -31.55 -49.72
C LYS A 36 16.89 -33.01 -49.63
N LYS A 37 17.39 -33.79 -48.66
CA LYS A 37 16.93 -35.16 -48.42
C LYS A 37 15.47 -35.20 -47.99
N ASP A 38 15.05 -34.31 -47.12
CA ASP A 38 13.65 -34.20 -46.68
C ASP A 38 12.72 -33.75 -47.82
N LEU A 39 13.19 -32.83 -48.67
CA LEU A 39 12.48 -32.41 -49.88
C LEU A 39 12.27 -33.53 -50.89
N LYS A 40 13.19 -34.50 -50.95
CA LYS A 40 13.05 -35.72 -51.78
C LYS A 40 12.04 -36.70 -51.17
N LYS A 41 11.98 -36.82 -49.84
CA LYS A 41 11.06 -37.72 -49.14
C LYS A 41 9.61 -37.24 -49.18
N ASN A 42 9.38 -35.94 -49.23
CA ASN A 42 8.04 -35.35 -49.25
C ASN A 42 7.83 -34.47 -50.49
N PRO A 43 7.26 -35.02 -51.59
CA PRO A 43 7.07 -34.30 -52.86
C PRO A 43 5.86 -33.36 -52.87
N ALA A 44 5.05 -33.31 -51.81
CA ALA A 44 3.84 -32.49 -51.77
C ALA A 44 4.15 -30.99 -51.94
N VAL A 45 3.34 -30.30 -52.77
CA VAL A 45 3.45 -28.86 -52.98
C VAL A 45 2.70 -28.14 -51.86
N ASP A 46 3.40 -27.79 -50.79
CA ASP A 46 2.85 -27.10 -49.62
C ASP A 46 3.72 -25.91 -49.15
N THR A 47 3.24 -25.21 -48.11
CA THR A 47 3.97 -24.07 -47.54
C THR A 47 5.26 -24.46 -46.84
N ASN A 48 5.42 -25.71 -46.39
CA ASN A 48 6.65 -26.18 -45.76
C ASN A 48 7.75 -26.41 -46.80
N ARG A 49 7.39 -26.95 -47.96
CA ARG A 49 8.28 -27.07 -49.12
C ARG A 49 8.83 -25.71 -49.55
N ILE A 50 7.98 -24.69 -49.61
CA ILE A 50 8.39 -23.31 -49.91
C ILE A 50 9.38 -22.78 -48.86
N LYS A 51 9.09 -22.96 -47.56
CA LYS A 51 10.00 -22.55 -46.47
C LYS A 51 11.34 -23.28 -46.54
N SER A 52 11.35 -24.55 -46.92
CA SER A 52 12.57 -25.33 -47.12
C SER A 52 13.41 -24.79 -48.27
N TYR A 53 12.79 -24.45 -49.42
CA TYR A 53 13.50 -23.79 -50.52
C TYR A 53 14.04 -22.42 -50.11
N TYR A 54 13.27 -21.61 -49.39
CA TYR A 54 13.76 -20.33 -48.86
C TYR A 54 14.98 -20.51 -47.95
N ARG A 55 14.96 -21.49 -47.04
CA ARG A 55 16.10 -21.76 -46.15
C ARG A 55 17.34 -22.20 -46.93
N ILE A 56 17.17 -23.10 -47.89
CA ILE A 56 18.27 -23.53 -48.76
C ILE A 56 18.84 -22.33 -49.52
N ALA A 57 18.00 -21.51 -50.14
CA ALA A 57 18.42 -20.34 -50.86
C ALA A 57 19.19 -19.36 -49.97
N ASN A 58 18.65 -19.06 -48.78
CA ASN A 58 19.25 -18.14 -47.81
C ASN A 58 20.62 -18.63 -47.30
N ASP A 59 20.76 -19.93 -47.06
CA ASP A 59 22.03 -20.50 -46.63
C ASP A 59 23.06 -20.51 -47.77
N TYR A 60 22.61 -20.73 -49.02
CA TYR A 60 23.46 -20.64 -50.19
C TYR A 60 23.90 -19.21 -50.54
N THR A 61 23.16 -18.17 -50.12
CA THR A 61 23.53 -16.77 -50.37
C THR A 61 24.99 -16.47 -49.99
N TYR A 62 25.50 -17.14 -48.95
CA TYR A 62 26.85 -16.96 -48.43
C TYR A 62 27.85 -18.04 -48.89
N ILE A 63 27.44 -18.98 -49.75
CA ILE A 63 28.25 -20.12 -50.21
C ILE A 63 28.38 -20.11 -51.74
N ASP A 64 27.24 -20.11 -52.43
CA ASP A 64 27.14 -20.14 -53.88
C ASP A 64 25.87 -19.40 -54.31
N VAL A 65 26.06 -18.20 -54.84
CA VAL A 65 24.97 -17.30 -55.23
C VAL A 65 24.12 -17.89 -56.35
N ASP A 66 24.71 -18.65 -57.27
CA ASP A 66 23.95 -19.24 -58.38
C ASP A 66 23.02 -20.34 -57.87
N SER A 67 23.50 -21.17 -56.93
CA SER A 67 22.63 -22.10 -56.19
C SER A 67 21.56 -21.36 -55.37
N ALA A 68 21.92 -20.24 -54.73
CA ALA A 68 20.96 -19.45 -53.95
C ALA A 68 19.79 -18.98 -54.82
N LEU A 69 20.09 -18.38 -55.97
CA LEU A 69 19.11 -17.91 -56.94
C LEU A 69 18.29 -19.07 -57.51
N HIS A 70 18.94 -20.19 -57.87
CA HIS A 70 18.25 -21.37 -58.38
C HIS A 70 17.18 -21.89 -57.40
N TYR A 71 17.51 -22.07 -56.13
CA TYR A 71 16.54 -22.53 -55.12
C TYR A 71 15.51 -21.45 -54.77
N ALA A 72 15.89 -20.17 -54.82
CA ALA A 72 14.96 -19.05 -54.64
C ALA A 72 13.89 -19.04 -55.74
N ASP A 73 14.27 -19.23 -57.01
CA ASP A 73 13.36 -19.23 -58.16
C ASP A 73 12.34 -20.37 -58.06
N ILE A 74 12.79 -21.57 -57.69
CA ILE A 74 11.89 -22.71 -57.46
C ILE A 74 10.89 -22.39 -56.34
N GLY A 75 11.41 -21.87 -55.21
CA GLY A 75 10.58 -21.51 -54.06
C GLY A 75 9.57 -20.40 -54.38
N MET A 76 9.99 -19.39 -55.13
CA MET A 76 9.18 -18.24 -55.56
C MET A 76 8.04 -18.68 -56.49
N ALA A 77 8.32 -19.52 -57.48
CA ALA A 77 7.30 -20.05 -58.38
C ALA A 77 6.22 -20.85 -57.63
N LEU A 78 6.63 -21.67 -56.65
CA LEU A 78 5.69 -22.38 -55.77
C LEU A 78 4.90 -21.43 -54.87
N ALA A 79 5.54 -20.39 -54.33
CA ALA A 79 4.89 -19.39 -53.51
C ALA A 79 3.83 -18.60 -54.29
N GLN A 80 4.10 -18.24 -55.54
CA GLN A 80 3.15 -17.61 -56.45
C GLN A 80 1.98 -18.54 -56.76
N LYS A 81 2.25 -19.81 -57.10
CA LYS A 81 1.20 -20.81 -57.39
C LYS A 81 0.24 -21.02 -56.21
N LEU A 82 0.74 -20.97 -54.97
CA LEU A 82 -0.07 -21.11 -53.75
C LEU A 82 -0.58 -19.77 -53.20
N ASN A 83 -0.33 -18.64 -53.87
CA ASN A 83 -0.63 -17.30 -53.37
C ASN A 83 -0.09 -17.03 -51.95
N PHE A 84 1.06 -17.62 -51.60
CA PHE A 84 1.65 -17.51 -50.27
C PHE A 84 2.43 -16.20 -50.12
N LYS A 85 1.71 -15.09 -49.98
CA LYS A 85 2.24 -13.70 -49.93
C LYS A 85 3.44 -13.52 -49.01
N LYS A 86 3.41 -14.13 -47.81
CA LYS A 86 4.54 -14.05 -46.86
C LYS A 86 5.85 -14.60 -47.44
N ALA A 87 5.80 -15.70 -48.20
CA ALA A 87 6.99 -16.23 -48.85
C ALA A 87 7.39 -15.41 -50.07
N ILE A 88 6.43 -14.89 -50.84
CA ILE A 88 6.70 -13.99 -51.98
C ILE A 88 7.50 -12.76 -51.52
N ALA A 89 7.06 -12.13 -50.41
CA ALA A 89 7.81 -11.02 -49.80
C ALA A 89 9.22 -11.44 -49.36
N ALA A 90 9.35 -12.60 -48.72
CA ALA A 90 10.64 -13.11 -48.27
C ALA A 90 11.60 -13.37 -49.45
N PHE A 91 11.15 -13.96 -50.55
CA PHE A 91 11.97 -14.16 -51.74
C PHE A 91 12.38 -12.84 -52.39
N HIS A 92 11.48 -11.84 -52.47
CA HIS A 92 11.87 -10.50 -52.91
C HIS A 92 12.99 -9.90 -52.05
N SER A 93 12.91 -10.02 -50.72
CA SER A 93 13.99 -9.58 -49.83
C SER A 93 15.29 -10.37 -50.05
N LEU A 94 15.23 -11.68 -50.30
CA LEU A 94 16.41 -12.50 -50.59
C LEU A 94 17.08 -12.08 -51.90
N TYR A 95 16.30 -11.87 -52.97
CA TYR A 95 16.83 -11.33 -54.23
C TYR A 95 17.44 -9.95 -54.04
N ALA A 96 16.85 -9.13 -53.17
CA ALA A 96 17.37 -7.81 -52.84
C ALA A 96 18.68 -7.88 -52.06
N ASP A 97 18.80 -8.81 -51.10
CA ASP A 97 20.04 -9.05 -50.36
C ASP A 97 21.17 -9.47 -51.32
N VAL A 98 20.90 -10.41 -52.24
CA VAL A 98 21.86 -10.82 -53.30
C VAL A 98 22.25 -9.65 -54.20
N ALA A 99 21.29 -8.83 -54.64
CA ALA A 99 21.56 -7.65 -55.45
C ALA A 99 22.42 -6.63 -54.67
N SER A 100 22.12 -6.41 -53.39
CA SER A 100 22.88 -5.50 -52.52
C SER A 100 24.32 -5.99 -52.27
N ASP A 101 24.53 -7.31 -52.16
CA ASP A 101 25.87 -7.90 -52.02
C ASP A 101 26.68 -7.83 -53.32
N ARG A 102 26.01 -7.78 -54.48
CA ARG A 102 26.61 -7.51 -55.79
C ARG A 102 26.86 -6.02 -56.06
N GLY A 103 26.45 -5.12 -55.16
CA GLY A 103 26.53 -3.67 -55.38
C GLY A 103 25.40 -3.10 -56.25
N GLU A 104 24.44 -3.91 -56.69
CA GLU A 104 23.28 -3.50 -57.49
C GLU A 104 22.21 -2.78 -56.61
N TYR A 105 22.57 -1.67 -55.96
CA TYR A 105 21.75 -1.05 -54.91
C TYR A 105 20.39 -0.54 -55.38
N ASP A 106 20.28 -0.02 -56.60
CA ASP A 106 18.99 0.45 -57.15
C ASP A 106 18.01 -0.72 -57.32
N LYS A 107 18.49 -1.83 -57.85
CA LYS A 107 17.70 -3.06 -58.00
C LYS A 107 17.36 -3.67 -56.64
N ALA A 108 18.29 -3.65 -55.68
CA ALA A 108 18.02 -4.08 -54.32
C ALA A 108 16.88 -3.24 -53.69
N ILE A 109 16.92 -1.92 -53.83
CA ILE A 109 15.86 -1.02 -53.34
C ILE A 109 14.52 -1.31 -54.02
N GLU A 110 14.49 -1.55 -55.34
CA GLU A 110 13.27 -1.92 -56.06
C GLU A 110 12.67 -3.22 -55.51
N LEU A 111 13.50 -4.25 -55.31
CA LEU A 111 13.09 -5.56 -54.79
C LEU A 111 12.62 -5.47 -53.33
N TYR A 112 13.32 -4.73 -52.46
CA TYR A 112 12.84 -4.48 -51.10
C TYR A 112 11.51 -3.73 -51.10
N ASN A 113 11.29 -2.76 -52.00
CA ASN A 113 10.01 -2.06 -52.09
C ASN A 113 8.86 -3.00 -52.50
N LYS A 114 9.12 -3.99 -53.37
CA LYS A 114 8.16 -5.06 -53.66
C LYS A 114 7.82 -5.87 -52.41
N ALA A 115 8.82 -6.25 -51.61
CA ALA A 115 8.61 -6.94 -50.33
C ALA A 115 7.82 -6.07 -49.33
N VAL A 116 8.18 -4.78 -49.18
CA VAL A 116 7.51 -3.80 -48.32
C VAL A 116 6.03 -3.69 -48.65
N SER A 117 5.67 -3.58 -49.93
CA SER A 117 4.27 -3.48 -50.36
C SER A 117 3.45 -4.70 -49.90
N ILE A 118 4.03 -5.90 -50.01
CA ILE A 118 3.37 -7.14 -49.59
C ILE A 118 3.30 -7.23 -48.07
N ASP A 119 4.38 -6.91 -47.35
CA ASP A 119 4.43 -6.97 -45.89
C ASP A 119 3.49 -5.95 -45.22
N ILE A 120 3.24 -4.80 -45.86
CA ILE A 120 2.19 -3.86 -45.47
C ILE A 120 0.80 -4.51 -45.62
N GLU A 121 0.53 -5.14 -46.78
CA GLU A 121 -0.75 -5.78 -47.06
C GLU A 121 -1.09 -6.89 -46.06
N ILE A 122 -0.10 -7.73 -45.71
CA ILE A 122 -0.31 -8.86 -44.79
C ILE A 122 -0.07 -8.50 -43.32
N GLY A 123 0.26 -7.24 -43.00
CA GLY A 123 0.50 -6.76 -41.63
C GLY A 123 1.76 -7.34 -40.95
N ASN A 124 2.77 -7.78 -41.72
CA ASN A 124 3.98 -8.41 -41.20
C ASN A 124 5.03 -7.38 -40.77
N LYS A 125 4.82 -6.81 -39.59
CA LYS A 125 5.69 -5.75 -39.03
C LYS A 125 7.17 -6.13 -38.90
N ASN A 126 7.48 -7.39 -38.61
CA ASN A 126 8.87 -7.84 -38.46
C ASN A 126 9.63 -7.72 -39.78
N ASN A 127 9.10 -8.31 -40.86
CA ASN A 127 9.73 -8.24 -42.17
C ASN A 127 9.73 -6.80 -42.70
N LEU A 128 8.66 -6.04 -42.47
CA LEU A 128 8.57 -4.64 -42.86
C LEU A 128 9.71 -3.80 -42.26
N ALA A 129 9.99 -3.99 -40.96
CA ALA A 129 11.08 -3.29 -40.29
C ALA A 129 12.46 -3.73 -40.83
N SER A 130 12.66 -5.01 -41.09
CA SER A 130 13.88 -5.53 -41.73
C SER A 130 14.08 -5.00 -43.16
N ALA A 131 13.03 -4.95 -43.98
CA ALA A 131 13.10 -4.43 -45.34
C ALA A 131 13.43 -2.92 -45.35
N TYR A 132 12.81 -2.13 -44.47
CA TYR A 132 13.19 -0.73 -44.30
C TYR A 132 14.63 -0.56 -43.82
N ASN A 133 15.11 -1.37 -42.87
CA ASN A 133 16.52 -1.36 -42.47
C ASN A 133 17.44 -1.60 -43.67
N ASN A 134 17.13 -2.59 -44.50
CA ASN A 134 17.98 -2.94 -45.64
C ASN A 134 17.94 -1.88 -46.76
N ILE A 135 16.78 -1.27 -47.03
CA ILE A 135 16.69 -0.07 -47.89
C ILE A 135 17.55 1.05 -47.32
N GLY A 136 17.54 1.22 -45.99
CA GLY A 136 18.39 2.18 -45.29
C GLY A 136 19.88 1.93 -45.52
N THR A 137 20.33 0.68 -45.40
CA THR A 137 21.70 0.25 -45.69
C THR A 137 22.07 0.44 -47.16
N ALA A 138 21.21 0.06 -48.11
CA ALA A 138 21.46 0.26 -49.53
C ALA A 138 21.61 1.76 -49.89
N ASN A 139 20.77 2.62 -49.31
CA ASN A 139 20.92 4.07 -49.47
C ASN A 139 22.20 4.60 -48.83
N GLN A 140 22.61 4.07 -47.68
CA GLN A 140 23.89 4.45 -47.06
C GLN A 140 25.07 4.10 -47.99
N ARG A 141 25.06 2.91 -48.60
CA ARG A 141 26.12 2.46 -49.53
C ARG A 141 26.18 3.30 -50.81
N ARG A 142 25.04 3.84 -51.26
CA ARG A 142 24.97 4.84 -52.35
C ARG A 142 25.41 6.26 -51.94
N GLY A 143 25.78 6.47 -50.68
CA GLY A 143 26.01 7.79 -50.13
C GLY A 143 24.74 8.62 -49.89
N ASN A 144 23.54 8.07 -50.06
CA ASN A 144 22.25 8.75 -49.80
C ASN A 144 21.87 8.70 -48.31
N PHE A 145 22.62 9.43 -47.47
CA PHE A 145 22.48 9.38 -46.00
C PHE A 145 21.12 9.83 -45.46
N ILE A 146 20.42 10.73 -46.15
CA ILE A 146 19.09 11.20 -45.73
C ILE A 146 18.05 10.10 -45.85
N GLU A 147 18.00 9.47 -47.02
CA GLU A 147 17.05 8.39 -47.28
C GLU A 147 17.40 7.18 -46.39
N SER A 148 18.70 6.95 -46.14
CA SER A 148 19.16 5.98 -45.14
C SER A 148 18.57 6.24 -43.75
N LEU A 149 18.75 7.45 -43.19
CA LEU A 149 18.21 7.80 -41.88
C LEU A 149 16.68 7.73 -41.84
N LYS A 150 16.01 8.21 -42.89
CA LYS A 150 14.54 8.15 -42.99
C LYS A 150 14.02 6.72 -42.89
N TYR A 151 14.61 5.78 -43.62
CA TYR A 151 14.20 4.38 -43.55
C TYR A 151 14.64 3.70 -42.26
N ASN A 152 15.85 3.98 -41.75
CA ASN A 152 16.31 3.48 -40.46
C ASN A 152 15.40 3.92 -39.30
N PHE A 153 14.93 5.18 -39.29
CA PHE A 153 13.98 5.65 -38.27
C PHE A 153 12.56 5.09 -38.45
N ARG A 154 12.12 4.84 -39.69
CA ARG A 154 10.86 4.10 -39.93
C ARG A 154 10.94 2.68 -39.40
N ALA A 155 12.03 1.98 -39.69
CA ALA A 155 12.31 0.64 -39.16
C ALA A 155 12.40 0.66 -37.62
N LEU A 156 13.04 1.67 -37.03
CA LEU A 156 13.22 1.78 -35.58
C LEU A 156 11.89 1.96 -34.87
N LYS A 157 11.00 2.80 -35.40
CA LYS A 157 9.65 2.96 -34.87
C LYS A 157 8.90 1.63 -34.84
N ILE A 158 8.97 0.86 -35.93
CA ILE A 158 8.31 -0.45 -35.98
C ILE A 158 8.97 -1.42 -35.00
N ALA A 159 10.31 -1.44 -34.92
CA ALA A 159 11.07 -2.26 -33.99
C ALA A 159 10.68 -2.00 -32.52
N GLU A 160 10.44 -0.73 -32.16
CA GLU A 160 9.93 -0.33 -30.85
C GLU A 160 8.49 -0.83 -30.61
N GLU A 161 7.61 -0.71 -31.60
CA GLU A 161 6.22 -1.21 -31.52
C GLU A 161 6.15 -2.73 -31.28
N ILE A 162 7.00 -3.50 -31.96
CA ILE A 162 7.07 -4.98 -31.81
C ILE A 162 7.99 -5.41 -30.66
N LYS A 163 8.65 -4.47 -29.98
CA LYS A 163 9.64 -4.72 -28.91
C LYS A 163 10.79 -5.63 -29.33
N SER A 164 11.26 -5.50 -30.57
CA SER A 164 12.41 -6.25 -31.10
C SER A 164 13.72 -5.55 -30.71
N TYR A 165 14.23 -5.86 -29.51
CA TYR A 165 15.49 -5.29 -29.01
C TYR A 165 16.69 -5.62 -29.88
N TYR A 166 16.67 -6.80 -30.52
CA TYR A 166 17.68 -7.19 -31.52
C TYR A 166 17.71 -6.20 -32.69
N LEU A 167 16.56 -5.97 -33.33
CA LEU A 167 16.46 -5.07 -34.48
C LEU A 167 16.75 -3.62 -34.10
N MET A 168 16.32 -3.18 -32.90
CA MET A 168 16.68 -1.87 -32.36
C MET A 168 18.20 -1.71 -32.25
N GLY A 169 18.92 -2.72 -31.75
CA GLY A 169 20.39 -2.72 -31.67
C GLY A 169 21.03 -2.52 -33.04
N THR A 170 20.64 -3.33 -34.03
CA THR A 170 21.13 -3.22 -35.41
C THR A 170 20.87 -1.85 -36.01
N LEU A 171 19.66 -1.32 -35.83
CA LEU A 171 19.26 -0.01 -36.35
C LEU A 171 20.03 1.14 -35.71
N TYR A 172 20.24 1.11 -34.39
CA TYR A 172 21.10 2.09 -33.74
C TYR A 172 22.53 2.03 -34.26
N ASN A 173 23.07 0.83 -34.53
CA ASN A 173 24.39 0.72 -35.12
C ASN A 173 24.45 1.30 -36.55
N ASN A 174 23.45 1.02 -37.39
CA ASN A 174 23.37 1.57 -38.75
C ASN A 174 23.20 3.11 -38.75
N ILE A 175 22.35 3.65 -37.86
CA ILE A 175 22.24 5.09 -37.64
C ILE A 175 23.58 5.68 -37.21
N SER A 176 24.32 5.00 -36.33
CA SER A 176 25.65 5.46 -35.92
C SER A 176 26.63 5.55 -37.09
N LYS A 177 26.65 4.56 -38.00
CA LYS A 177 27.49 4.58 -39.21
C LYS A 177 27.17 5.75 -40.13
N VAL A 178 25.90 6.12 -40.25
CA VAL A 178 25.52 7.33 -41.00
C VAL A 178 26.07 8.60 -40.31
N PHE A 179 26.00 8.70 -38.98
CA PHE A 179 26.58 9.84 -38.26
C PHE A 179 28.13 9.86 -38.29
N ILE A 180 28.77 8.70 -38.38
CA ILE A 180 30.22 8.58 -38.63
C ILE A 180 30.57 9.21 -39.97
N ALA A 181 29.85 8.84 -41.04
CA ALA A 181 30.06 9.40 -42.38
C ALA A 181 29.80 10.93 -42.43
N GLN A 182 28.97 11.45 -41.53
CA GLN A 182 28.70 12.88 -41.37
C GLN A 182 29.70 13.61 -40.44
N ALA A 183 30.71 12.91 -39.91
CA ALA A 183 31.64 13.40 -38.89
C ALA A 183 30.96 13.93 -37.61
N ASN A 184 29.72 13.52 -37.32
CA ASN A 184 29.03 13.83 -36.08
C ASN A 184 29.36 12.77 -35.02
N TYR A 185 30.57 12.87 -34.48
CA TYR A 185 31.14 11.85 -33.59
C TYR A 185 30.35 11.68 -32.28
N ASP A 186 29.75 12.74 -31.75
CA ASP A 186 28.96 12.67 -30.52
C ASP A 186 27.69 11.82 -30.71
N LYS A 187 26.93 12.06 -31.78
CA LYS A 187 25.75 11.24 -32.11
C LYS A 187 26.16 9.82 -32.50
N ALA A 188 27.26 9.67 -33.25
CA ALA A 188 27.79 8.36 -33.59
C ALA A 188 28.09 7.54 -32.33
N LEU A 189 28.83 8.09 -31.36
CA LEU A 189 29.13 7.43 -30.09
C LEU A 189 27.87 7.14 -29.27
N TYR A 190 26.92 8.08 -29.23
CA TYR A 190 25.65 7.88 -28.55
C TYR A 190 24.90 6.64 -29.09
N TYR A 191 24.74 6.56 -30.42
CA TYR A 191 24.00 5.49 -31.05
C TYR A 191 24.74 4.15 -31.04
N SER A 192 26.04 4.14 -31.30
CA SER A 192 26.83 2.90 -31.22
C SER A 192 26.94 2.36 -29.79
N SER A 193 27.01 3.24 -28.78
CA SER A 193 26.93 2.84 -27.37
C SER A 193 25.56 2.27 -27.00
N LYS A 194 24.47 2.85 -27.53
CA LYS A 194 23.11 2.33 -27.33
C LYS A 194 22.93 0.96 -27.98
N ALA A 195 23.46 0.77 -29.18
CA ALA A 195 23.50 -0.51 -29.87
C ALA A 195 24.28 -1.54 -29.05
N LEU A 196 25.50 -1.21 -28.62
CA LEU A 196 26.35 -2.09 -27.80
C LEU A 196 25.63 -2.53 -26.51
N LYS A 197 24.96 -1.60 -25.83
CA LYS A 197 24.19 -1.90 -24.61
C LYS A 197 23.07 -2.90 -24.89
N LEU A 198 22.29 -2.70 -25.96
CA LEU A 198 21.20 -3.62 -26.32
C LEU A 198 21.72 -4.99 -26.72
N HIS A 199 22.75 -5.08 -27.57
CA HIS A 199 23.33 -6.36 -27.95
C HIS A 199 23.95 -7.09 -26.75
N THR A 200 24.54 -6.36 -25.80
CA THR A 200 25.02 -6.94 -24.53
C THR A 200 23.87 -7.55 -23.72
N GLN A 201 22.73 -6.86 -23.60
CA GLN A 201 21.55 -7.36 -22.90
C GLN A 201 20.93 -8.59 -23.58
N GLN A 202 21.09 -8.72 -24.89
CA GLN A 202 20.62 -9.87 -25.67
C GLN A 202 21.65 -10.99 -25.80
N HIS A 203 22.84 -10.83 -25.21
CA HIS A 203 23.98 -11.74 -25.39
C HIS A 203 24.36 -11.96 -26.88
N ASP A 204 24.07 -10.98 -27.74
CA ASP A 204 24.36 -10.99 -29.17
C ASP A 204 25.80 -10.53 -29.42
N LYS A 205 26.73 -11.47 -29.38
CA LYS A 205 28.16 -11.21 -29.56
C LYS A 205 28.51 -10.62 -30.93
N ASP A 206 27.76 -10.97 -31.98
CA ASP A 206 28.00 -10.44 -33.33
C ASP A 206 27.61 -8.95 -33.41
N GLY A 207 26.41 -8.62 -32.90
CA GLY A 207 25.99 -7.23 -32.76
C GLY A 207 26.88 -6.41 -31.82
N MET A 208 27.39 -7.01 -30.74
CA MET A 208 28.39 -6.39 -29.88
C MET A 208 29.69 -6.08 -30.64
N ALA A 209 30.19 -7.01 -31.47
CA ALA A 209 31.38 -6.81 -32.29
C ALA A 209 31.18 -5.66 -33.28
N SER A 210 30.04 -5.62 -33.96
CA SER A 210 29.69 -4.57 -34.92
C SER A 210 29.60 -3.19 -34.29
N ALA A 211 28.92 -3.07 -33.13
CA ALA A 211 28.81 -1.81 -32.40
C ALA A 211 30.18 -1.35 -31.84
N THR A 212 31.00 -2.30 -31.36
CA THR A 212 32.36 -2.02 -30.89
C THR A 212 33.24 -1.51 -32.04
N ASN A 213 33.11 -2.09 -33.24
CA ASN A 213 33.82 -1.62 -34.43
C ASN A 213 33.41 -0.19 -34.78
N SER A 214 32.11 0.14 -34.79
CA SER A 214 31.65 1.51 -35.04
C SER A 214 32.18 2.52 -34.01
N ILE A 215 32.32 2.13 -32.74
CA ILE A 215 32.98 2.97 -31.71
C ILE A 215 34.46 3.18 -32.04
N ALA A 216 35.15 2.13 -32.50
CA ALA A 216 36.54 2.23 -32.94
C ALA A 216 36.71 3.14 -34.16
N ASP A 217 35.80 3.05 -35.14
CA ASP A 217 35.75 3.93 -36.31
C ASP A 217 35.65 5.41 -35.88
N VAL A 218 34.81 5.73 -34.90
CA VAL A 218 34.73 7.10 -34.35
C VAL A 218 36.05 7.55 -33.74
N PHE A 219 36.66 6.74 -32.87
CA PHE A 219 37.94 7.11 -32.25
C PHE A 219 39.07 7.22 -33.28
N TYR A 220 39.05 6.40 -34.33
CA TYR A 220 39.99 6.47 -35.43
C TYR A 220 39.90 7.82 -36.16
N LEU A 221 38.69 8.23 -36.54
CA LEU A 221 38.44 9.50 -37.23
C LEU A 221 38.70 10.72 -36.35
N GLN A 222 38.53 10.59 -35.02
CA GLN A 222 38.96 11.58 -34.04
C GLN A 222 40.49 11.60 -33.82
N LYS A 223 41.25 10.81 -34.58
CA LYS A 223 42.71 10.64 -34.46
C LYS A 223 43.17 10.06 -33.12
N ASN A 224 42.27 9.47 -32.34
CA ASN A 224 42.61 8.76 -31.10
C ASN A 224 43.00 7.31 -31.40
N ARG A 225 44.18 7.13 -31.99
CA ARG A 225 44.70 5.82 -32.43
C ARG A 225 44.78 4.78 -31.30
N LYS A 226 45.07 5.21 -30.06
CA LYS A 226 45.15 4.31 -28.90
C LYS A 226 43.80 3.65 -28.61
N LYS A 227 42.73 4.46 -28.47
CA LYS A 227 41.38 3.93 -28.23
C LYS A 227 40.87 3.15 -29.43
N ALA A 228 41.11 3.64 -30.65
CA ALA A 228 40.71 2.92 -31.85
C ALA A 228 41.31 1.51 -31.91
N ASN A 229 42.61 1.35 -31.65
CA ASN A 229 43.27 0.04 -31.57
C ASN A 229 42.65 -0.88 -30.49
N GLU A 230 42.37 -0.34 -29.30
CA GLU A 230 41.73 -1.10 -28.22
C GLU A 230 40.36 -1.65 -28.65
N TYR A 231 39.50 -0.80 -29.20
CA TYR A 231 38.16 -1.20 -29.61
C TYR A 231 38.16 -2.10 -30.86
N TYR A 232 39.03 -1.86 -31.85
CA TYR A 232 39.16 -2.75 -33.01
C TYR A 232 39.63 -4.16 -32.61
N ARG A 233 40.60 -4.27 -31.68
CA ARG A 233 41.02 -5.58 -31.14
C ARG A 233 39.88 -6.29 -30.44
N LYS A 234 39.11 -5.56 -29.64
CA LYS A 234 37.93 -6.12 -28.98
C LYS A 234 36.88 -6.59 -29.98
N ALA A 235 36.65 -5.85 -31.06
CA ALA A 235 35.73 -6.24 -32.13
C ALA A 235 36.23 -7.50 -32.87
N HIS A 236 37.52 -7.55 -33.19
CA HIS A 236 38.17 -8.72 -33.80
C HIS A 236 38.00 -9.99 -32.95
N GLU A 237 38.31 -9.93 -31.65
CA GLU A 237 38.13 -11.08 -30.75
C GLU A 237 36.67 -11.52 -30.63
N LEU A 238 35.72 -10.58 -30.63
CA LEU A 238 34.29 -10.90 -30.62
C LEU A 238 33.85 -11.59 -31.91
N TYR A 239 34.25 -11.09 -33.08
CA TYR A 239 33.94 -11.71 -34.37
C TYR A 239 34.55 -13.11 -34.48
N LYS A 240 35.81 -13.27 -34.05
CA LYS A 240 36.49 -14.56 -33.99
C LYS A 240 35.76 -15.54 -33.07
N ALA A 241 35.29 -15.10 -31.92
CA ALA A 241 34.56 -15.94 -30.97
C ALA A 241 33.19 -16.44 -31.49
N VAL A 242 32.63 -15.80 -32.53
CA VAL A 242 31.40 -16.23 -33.22
C VAL A 242 31.67 -16.82 -34.60
N ASN A 243 32.93 -17.01 -35.00
CA ASN A 243 33.36 -17.45 -36.33
C ASN A 243 32.80 -16.59 -37.48
N ASN A 244 32.64 -15.28 -37.25
CA ASN A 244 32.25 -14.36 -38.32
C ASN A 244 33.49 -13.93 -39.11
N THR A 245 33.85 -14.70 -40.13
CA THR A 245 35.04 -14.46 -40.98
C THR A 245 35.03 -13.10 -41.66
N LEU A 246 33.86 -12.64 -42.15
CA LEU A 246 33.74 -11.34 -42.81
C LEU A 246 33.99 -10.18 -41.82
N GLY A 247 33.40 -10.27 -40.63
CA GLY A 247 33.59 -9.31 -39.55
C GLY A 247 35.04 -9.30 -39.04
N GLU A 248 35.65 -10.49 -38.92
CA GLU A 248 37.04 -10.65 -38.52
C GLU A 248 38.00 -10.00 -39.54
N ALA A 249 37.83 -10.29 -40.83
CA ALA A 249 38.61 -9.69 -41.92
C ALA A 249 38.46 -8.17 -41.94
N THR A 250 37.25 -7.66 -41.73
CA THR A 250 36.97 -6.22 -41.66
C THR A 250 37.71 -5.58 -40.48
N ALA A 251 37.66 -6.19 -39.29
CA ALA A 251 38.35 -5.67 -38.11
C ALA A 251 39.88 -5.70 -38.29
N LEU A 252 40.44 -6.74 -38.91
CA LEU A 252 41.87 -6.82 -39.25
C LEU A 252 42.28 -5.72 -40.24
N SER A 253 41.49 -5.52 -41.30
CA SER A 253 41.74 -4.44 -42.27
C SER A 253 41.77 -3.08 -41.57
N ARG A 254 40.81 -2.80 -40.68
CA ARG A 254 40.78 -1.57 -39.87
C ARG A 254 41.95 -1.46 -38.88
N LEU A 255 42.41 -2.57 -38.29
CA LEU A 255 43.63 -2.59 -37.48
C LEU A 255 44.87 -2.23 -38.30
N GLY A 256 44.94 -2.65 -39.56
CA GLY A 256 46.01 -2.23 -40.48
C GLY A 256 46.11 -0.72 -40.61
N LEU A 257 44.97 -0.03 -40.76
CA LEU A 257 44.91 1.43 -40.89
C LEU A 257 45.39 2.21 -39.65
N ILE A 258 45.47 1.57 -38.47
CA ILE A 258 46.05 2.19 -37.27
C ILE A 258 47.55 2.43 -37.45
N TYR A 259 48.22 1.56 -38.20
CA TYR A 259 49.67 1.60 -38.44
C TYR A 259 50.05 2.49 -39.63
N GLU A 260 49.09 3.21 -40.20
CA GLU A 260 49.31 4.19 -41.27
C GLU A 260 50.35 5.24 -40.88
N GLY A 261 51.44 5.33 -41.66
CA GLY A 261 52.58 6.20 -41.40
C GLY A 261 53.38 5.88 -40.12
N VAL A 262 53.09 4.74 -39.46
CA VAL A 262 53.79 4.29 -38.25
C VAL A 262 54.66 3.06 -38.55
N ASP A 263 54.08 2.02 -39.16
CA ASP A 263 54.72 0.74 -39.41
C ASP A 263 54.10 0.09 -40.66
N ARG A 264 54.80 0.16 -41.79
CA ARG A 264 54.28 -0.26 -43.10
C ARG A 264 54.16 -1.77 -43.19
N GLU A 265 55.12 -2.49 -42.64
CA GLU A 265 55.19 -3.95 -42.64
C GLU A 265 54.06 -4.53 -41.80
N LYS A 266 53.78 -3.91 -40.65
CA LYS A 266 52.66 -4.31 -39.80
C LYS A 266 51.31 -3.97 -40.42
N LYS A 267 51.16 -2.78 -41.04
CA LYS A 267 49.97 -2.45 -41.85
C LYS A 267 49.76 -3.53 -42.91
N LEU A 268 50.79 -3.83 -43.71
CA LEU A 268 50.74 -4.83 -44.78
C LEU A 268 50.37 -6.23 -44.26
N SER A 269 50.93 -6.64 -43.13
CA SER A 269 50.62 -7.94 -42.51
C SER A 269 49.13 -8.08 -42.19
N TYR A 270 48.51 -7.07 -41.57
CA TYR A 270 47.07 -7.09 -41.28
C TYR A 270 46.22 -7.09 -42.56
N LEU A 271 46.60 -6.29 -43.55
CA LEU A 271 45.85 -6.20 -44.81
C LEU A 271 45.91 -7.51 -45.60
N LEU A 272 47.06 -8.18 -45.67
CA LEU A 272 47.20 -9.48 -46.33
C LEU A 272 46.46 -10.61 -45.60
N GLU A 273 46.49 -10.60 -44.26
CA GLU A 273 45.71 -11.55 -43.45
C GLU A 273 44.21 -11.36 -43.69
N ALA A 274 43.73 -10.11 -43.66
CA ALA A 274 42.35 -9.78 -44.00
C ALA A 274 42.01 -10.20 -45.45
N GLN A 275 42.91 -9.96 -46.41
CA GLN A 275 42.67 -10.30 -47.81
C GLN A 275 42.50 -11.79 -48.03
N LYS A 276 43.30 -12.62 -47.36
CA LYS A 276 43.16 -14.07 -47.41
C LYS A 276 41.76 -14.53 -46.97
N MET A 277 41.20 -13.88 -45.95
CA MET A 277 39.86 -14.18 -45.45
C MET A 277 38.77 -13.66 -46.41
N PHE A 278 38.94 -12.46 -46.98
CA PHE A 278 38.02 -11.92 -47.98
C PHE A 278 38.00 -12.79 -49.26
N ASP A 279 39.16 -13.21 -49.76
CA ASP A 279 39.29 -14.05 -50.95
C ASP A 279 38.60 -15.42 -50.76
N ALA A 280 38.60 -15.95 -49.55
CA ALA A 280 37.95 -17.22 -49.23
C ALA A 280 36.41 -17.11 -49.11
N PHE A 281 35.87 -15.92 -48.79
CA PHE A 281 34.46 -15.78 -48.41
C PHE A 281 33.67 -14.83 -49.32
N SER A 282 34.16 -13.62 -49.58
CA SER A 282 33.46 -12.61 -50.37
C SER A 282 34.44 -11.62 -51.00
N PRO A 283 35.09 -12.00 -52.12
CA PRO A 283 36.19 -11.22 -52.71
C PRO A 283 35.74 -9.87 -53.27
N LYS A 284 34.47 -9.72 -53.63
CA LYS A 284 33.86 -8.49 -54.17
C LYS A 284 33.06 -7.69 -53.13
N HIS A 285 33.09 -8.10 -51.86
CA HIS A 285 32.46 -7.29 -50.80
C HIS A 285 33.13 -5.91 -50.75
N PRO A 286 32.41 -4.80 -50.49
CA PRO A 286 33.00 -3.46 -50.48
C PRO A 286 34.25 -3.35 -49.59
N SER A 287 34.21 -3.90 -48.37
CA SER A 287 35.39 -3.90 -47.48
C SER A 287 36.58 -4.71 -48.02
N SER A 288 36.35 -5.71 -48.88
CA SER A 288 37.41 -6.41 -49.60
C SER A 288 38.02 -5.52 -50.66
N ILE A 289 37.19 -4.83 -51.47
CA ILE A 289 37.63 -3.90 -52.51
C ILE A 289 38.53 -2.81 -51.91
N THR A 290 38.06 -2.17 -50.83
CA THR A 290 38.85 -1.18 -50.10
C THR A 290 40.15 -1.79 -49.55
N ASN A 291 40.13 -3.02 -49.04
CA ASN A 291 41.33 -3.70 -48.53
C ASN A 291 42.35 -4.01 -49.63
N ILE A 292 41.90 -4.53 -50.78
CA ILE A 292 42.72 -4.78 -51.97
C ILE A 292 43.39 -3.49 -52.41
N GLY A 293 42.62 -2.41 -52.52
CA GLY A 293 43.13 -1.13 -52.93
C GLY A 293 44.11 -0.55 -51.91
N ASN A 294 43.85 -0.66 -50.59
CA ASN A 294 44.80 -0.26 -49.55
C ASN A 294 46.14 -1.04 -49.59
N ILE A 295 46.14 -2.30 -50.04
CA ILE A 295 47.37 -3.06 -50.30
C ILE A 295 48.10 -2.47 -51.51
N GLY A 296 47.36 -2.22 -52.59
CA GLY A 296 47.89 -1.62 -53.82
C GLY A 296 48.48 -0.23 -53.59
N ASP A 297 47.75 0.63 -52.88
CA ASP A 297 48.18 1.96 -52.41
C ASP A 297 49.46 1.86 -51.57
N LEU A 298 49.50 0.99 -50.57
CA LEU A 298 50.71 0.83 -49.75
C LEU A 298 51.93 0.43 -50.59
N TYR A 299 51.76 -0.48 -51.56
CA TYR A 299 52.86 -0.80 -52.48
C TYR A 299 53.21 0.39 -53.38
N ALA A 300 52.23 1.10 -53.94
CA ALA A 300 52.45 2.29 -54.75
C ALA A 300 53.20 3.38 -53.98
N GLU A 301 52.80 3.65 -52.73
CA GLU A 301 53.42 4.62 -51.82
C GLU A 301 54.92 4.32 -51.64
N THR A 302 55.30 3.04 -51.50
CA THR A 302 56.71 2.66 -51.35
C THR A 302 57.55 3.03 -52.58
N ILE A 303 56.97 2.94 -53.78
CA ILE A 303 57.60 3.29 -55.05
C ILE A 303 57.66 4.82 -55.23
N ILE A 304 56.52 5.49 -55.02
CA ILE A 304 56.35 6.93 -55.23
C ILE A 304 57.25 7.72 -54.27
N THR A 305 57.24 7.35 -52.98
CA THR A 305 58.01 8.03 -51.93
C THR A 305 59.46 7.53 -51.82
N ASN A 306 59.81 6.49 -52.56
CA ASN A 306 61.11 5.80 -52.50
C ASN A 306 61.46 5.33 -51.07
N LYS A 307 60.46 4.90 -50.31
CA LYS A 307 60.59 4.34 -48.95
C LYS A 307 60.32 2.83 -49.01
N PRO A 308 61.35 1.98 -49.09
CA PRO A 308 61.17 0.54 -49.21
C PRO A 308 60.61 -0.07 -47.92
N LEU A 309 60.05 -1.27 -48.04
CA LEU A 309 59.72 -2.12 -46.90
C LEU A 309 61.02 -2.76 -46.38
N THR A 310 61.46 -2.38 -45.18
CA THR A 310 62.78 -2.75 -44.61
C THR A 310 62.69 -3.72 -43.44
N GLY A 311 61.49 -3.95 -42.90
CA GLY A 311 61.24 -4.87 -41.79
C GLY A 311 61.05 -6.34 -42.19
N LYS A 312 60.55 -7.15 -41.26
CA LYS A 312 60.19 -8.55 -41.52
C LYS A 312 58.96 -8.60 -42.42
N LEU A 313 59.19 -8.92 -43.70
CA LEU A 313 58.13 -9.00 -44.70
C LEU A 313 57.21 -10.22 -44.47
N PRO A 314 55.90 -10.08 -44.72
CA PRO A 314 55.00 -11.22 -44.79
C PRO A 314 55.42 -12.21 -45.90
N PRO A 315 55.11 -13.52 -45.75
CA PRO A 315 55.43 -14.51 -46.78
C PRO A 315 54.85 -14.12 -48.16
N GLY A 316 55.65 -14.25 -49.21
CA GLY A 316 55.23 -13.95 -50.59
C GLY A 316 55.39 -12.48 -51.01
N VAL A 317 55.80 -11.59 -50.11
CA VAL A 317 56.09 -10.19 -50.45
C VAL A 317 57.54 -10.06 -50.95
N PRO A 318 57.78 -9.61 -52.20
CA PRO A 318 59.12 -9.42 -52.72
C PRO A 318 59.80 -8.18 -52.12
N SER A 319 61.13 -8.20 -52.02
CA SER A 319 61.95 -7.02 -51.68
C SER A 319 62.36 -6.19 -52.91
N ASP A 320 62.17 -6.75 -54.11
CA ASP A 320 62.55 -6.14 -55.37
C ASP A 320 61.57 -5.03 -55.80
N LYS A 321 62.10 -3.86 -56.17
CA LYS A 321 61.31 -2.67 -56.48
C LYS A 321 60.43 -2.85 -57.71
N GLU A 322 60.90 -3.54 -58.75
CA GLU A 322 60.10 -3.80 -59.96
C GLU A 322 58.95 -4.75 -59.65
N LYS A 323 59.21 -5.81 -58.85
CA LYS A 323 58.17 -6.74 -58.41
C LYS A 323 57.14 -6.07 -57.49
N ILE A 324 57.56 -5.18 -56.59
CA ILE A 324 56.64 -4.40 -55.75
C ILE A 324 55.77 -3.49 -56.62
N SER A 325 56.35 -2.83 -57.63
CA SER A 325 55.58 -1.98 -58.55
C SER A 325 54.58 -2.78 -59.39
N ALA A 326 54.96 -3.98 -59.85
CA ALA A 326 54.06 -4.90 -60.54
C ALA A 326 52.89 -5.34 -59.63
N LEU A 327 53.16 -5.65 -58.36
CA LEU A 327 52.12 -5.97 -57.38
C LEU A 327 51.21 -4.78 -57.10
N ALA A 328 51.74 -3.56 -56.96
CA ALA A 328 50.94 -2.35 -56.78
C ALA A 328 49.91 -2.21 -57.90
N LYS A 329 50.36 -2.30 -59.17
CA LYS A 329 49.48 -2.28 -60.35
C LYS A 329 48.47 -3.43 -60.34
N GLN A 330 48.86 -4.63 -59.94
CA GLN A 330 47.96 -5.79 -59.88
C GLN A 330 46.82 -5.57 -58.87
N TYR A 331 47.15 -5.14 -57.65
CA TYR A 331 46.17 -4.88 -56.60
C TYR A 331 45.27 -3.69 -56.96
N LEU A 332 45.83 -2.57 -57.43
CA LEU A 332 45.05 -1.39 -57.83
C LEU A 332 44.11 -1.70 -59.00
N ASN A 333 44.57 -2.38 -60.05
CA ASN A 333 43.69 -2.78 -61.16
C ASN A 333 42.58 -3.74 -60.71
N ARG A 334 42.87 -4.66 -59.80
CA ARG A 334 41.86 -5.56 -59.23
C ARG A 334 40.81 -4.79 -58.43
N ALA A 335 41.23 -3.84 -57.59
CA ALA A 335 40.31 -2.96 -56.84
C ALA A 335 39.44 -2.12 -57.79
N ILE A 336 40.04 -1.48 -58.79
CA ILE A 336 39.34 -0.67 -59.81
C ILE A 336 38.33 -1.52 -60.60
N SER A 337 38.70 -2.75 -60.98
CA SER A 337 37.79 -3.67 -61.69
C SER A 337 36.58 -3.99 -60.83
N TYR A 338 36.79 -4.42 -59.59
CA TYR A 338 35.70 -4.77 -58.69
C TYR A 338 34.83 -3.55 -58.35
N ALA A 339 35.44 -2.39 -58.09
CA ALA A 339 34.71 -1.15 -57.84
C ALA A 339 33.86 -0.73 -59.06
N THR A 340 34.36 -0.93 -60.28
CA THR A 340 33.59 -0.68 -61.52
C THR A 340 32.42 -1.65 -61.65
N GLU A 341 32.61 -2.93 -61.34
CA GLU A 341 31.55 -3.95 -61.40
C GLU A 341 30.45 -3.74 -60.35
N THR A 342 30.80 -3.22 -59.17
CA THR A 342 29.87 -3.01 -58.05
C THR A 342 29.31 -1.59 -57.97
N ASP A 343 29.61 -0.74 -58.96
CA ASP A 343 29.25 0.69 -58.98
C ASP A 343 29.70 1.44 -57.71
N ASP A 344 30.86 1.07 -57.15
CA ASP A 344 31.46 1.74 -56.00
C ASP A 344 32.30 2.92 -56.49
N THR A 345 31.66 4.08 -56.60
CA THR A 345 32.28 5.29 -57.14
C THR A 345 33.39 5.84 -56.24
N ASP A 346 33.32 5.63 -54.93
CA ASP A 346 34.29 6.16 -53.97
C ASP A 346 35.64 5.45 -54.13
N ASP A 347 35.63 4.11 -54.01
CA ASP A 347 36.83 3.29 -54.18
C ASP A 347 37.35 3.36 -55.63
N LEU A 348 36.44 3.46 -56.62
CA LEU A 348 36.82 3.62 -58.02
C LEU A 348 37.60 4.91 -58.27
N SER A 349 37.14 6.03 -57.71
CA SER A 349 37.83 7.32 -57.83
C SER A 349 39.19 7.26 -57.14
N TYR A 350 39.21 6.80 -55.89
CA TYR A 350 40.41 6.78 -55.05
C TYR A 350 41.52 5.93 -55.65
N PHE A 351 41.25 4.65 -55.96
CA PHE A 351 42.29 3.75 -56.48
C PHE A 351 42.68 4.06 -57.93
N SER A 352 41.82 4.71 -58.72
CA SER A 352 42.21 5.23 -60.03
C SER A 352 43.23 6.38 -59.90
N GLU A 353 43.10 7.23 -58.88
CA GLU A 353 44.08 8.28 -58.60
C GLU A 353 45.43 7.69 -58.16
N ASP A 354 45.42 6.71 -57.24
CA ASP A 354 46.64 6.01 -56.80
C ASP A 354 47.38 5.35 -57.98
N LEU A 355 46.64 4.69 -58.88
CA LEU A 355 47.21 4.08 -60.07
C LEU A 355 47.79 5.14 -61.02
N ALA A 356 47.12 6.28 -61.17
CA ALA A 356 47.62 7.37 -61.99
C ALA A 356 48.95 7.94 -61.47
N LEU A 357 49.06 8.14 -60.15
CA LEU A 357 50.28 8.63 -59.50
C LEU A 357 51.45 7.64 -59.66
N LEU A 358 51.17 6.33 -59.54
CA LEU A 358 52.17 5.31 -59.77
C LEU A 358 52.63 5.30 -61.23
N GLN A 359 51.69 5.34 -62.18
CA GLN A 359 52.00 5.37 -63.62
C GLN A 359 52.81 6.60 -64.02
N GLU A 360 52.47 7.78 -63.47
CA GLU A 360 53.23 9.01 -63.67
C GLU A 360 54.68 8.84 -63.19
N LYS A 361 54.86 8.26 -61.99
CA LYS A 361 56.19 8.00 -61.43
C LYS A 361 57.02 7.03 -62.28
N GLU A 362 56.37 6.06 -62.91
CA GLU A 362 57.00 5.09 -63.82
C GLU A 362 57.19 5.62 -65.25
N GLY A 363 56.65 6.81 -65.58
CA GLY A 363 56.74 7.42 -66.91
C GLY A 363 55.63 6.99 -67.90
N ASP A 364 54.63 6.23 -67.46
CA ASP A 364 53.41 5.92 -68.23
C ASP A 364 52.41 7.09 -68.15
N PHE A 365 52.76 8.23 -68.76
CA PHE A 365 51.93 9.43 -68.73
C PHE A 365 50.57 9.24 -69.42
N LYS A 366 50.47 8.33 -70.40
CA LYS A 366 49.22 8.05 -71.10
C LYS A 366 48.24 7.31 -70.18
N GLY A 367 48.69 6.25 -69.53
CA GLY A 367 47.90 5.53 -68.53
C GLY A 367 47.53 6.43 -67.35
N ALA A 368 48.50 7.20 -66.86
CA ALA A 368 48.29 8.15 -65.76
C ALA A 368 47.18 9.17 -66.09
N LEU A 369 47.23 9.80 -67.28
CA LEU A 369 46.22 10.76 -67.70
C LEU A 369 44.82 10.13 -67.84
N GLN A 370 44.72 8.89 -68.30
CA GLN A 370 43.44 8.18 -68.43
C GLN A 370 42.81 7.93 -67.06
N ASN A 371 43.58 7.35 -66.13
CA ASN A 371 43.10 7.07 -64.78
C ASN A 371 42.82 8.36 -63.98
N TYR A 372 43.65 9.39 -64.13
CA TYR A 372 43.40 10.71 -63.54
C TYR A 372 42.10 11.34 -64.04
N ARG A 373 41.83 11.32 -65.35
CA ARG A 373 40.58 11.84 -65.91
C ARG A 373 39.36 11.06 -65.42
N LYS A 374 39.49 9.73 -65.30
CA LYS A 374 38.46 8.86 -64.74
C LYS A 374 38.15 9.24 -63.29
N ALA A 375 39.18 9.34 -62.44
CA ALA A 375 39.05 9.75 -61.05
C ALA A 375 38.42 11.15 -60.93
N LYS A 376 38.93 12.13 -61.67
CA LYS A 376 38.43 13.52 -61.63
C LYS A 376 36.96 13.64 -62.01
N GLY A 377 36.53 12.95 -63.08
CA GLY A 377 35.13 12.97 -63.51
C GLY A 377 34.18 12.39 -62.46
N ILE A 378 34.62 11.38 -61.71
CA ILE A 378 33.85 10.81 -60.60
C ILE A 378 33.85 11.77 -59.40
N ASN A 379 34.99 12.36 -59.06
CA ASN A 379 35.13 13.25 -57.92
C ASN A 379 34.25 14.51 -58.04
N ASP A 380 34.10 15.06 -59.25
CA ASP A 380 33.17 16.18 -59.51
C ASP A 380 31.70 15.78 -59.22
N SER A 381 31.32 14.55 -59.57
CA SER A 381 30.00 13.98 -59.26
C SER A 381 29.83 13.76 -57.75
N LEU A 382 30.84 13.18 -57.09
CA LEU A 382 30.86 12.95 -55.64
C LEU A 382 30.77 14.26 -54.85
N TYR A 383 31.45 15.32 -55.28
CA TYR A 383 31.37 16.64 -54.64
C TYR A 383 29.97 17.24 -54.72
N SER A 384 29.31 17.11 -55.89
CA SER A 384 27.91 17.52 -56.06
C SER A 384 26.99 16.74 -55.12
N GLN A 385 27.21 15.42 -55.02
CA GLN A 385 26.45 14.56 -54.14
C GLN A 385 26.69 14.88 -52.65
N GLN A 386 27.94 15.12 -52.25
CA GLN A 386 28.29 15.56 -50.89
C GLN A 386 27.61 16.88 -50.53
N SER A 387 27.55 17.83 -51.48
CA SER A 387 26.86 19.11 -51.27
C SER A 387 25.36 18.93 -51.07
N LYS A 388 24.70 18.08 -51.89
CA LYS A 388 23.29 17.68 -51.70
C LYS A 388 23.07 16.98 -50.37
N ASN A 389 23.97 16.06 -50.02
CA ASN A 389 23.94 15.32 -48.76
C ASN A 389 24.09 16.25 -47.56
N LYS A 390 24.94 17.29 -47.63
CA LYS A 390 25.11 18.27 -46.55
C LYS A 390 23.85 19.12 -46.37
N LEU A 391 23.24 19.58 -47.46
CA LEU A 391 22.00 20.35 -47.41
C LEU A 391 20.87 19.52 -46.78
N ALA A 392 20.66 18.31 -47.29
CA ALA A 392 19.60 17.47 -46.77
C ALA A 392 19.98 16.79 -45.44
N MET A 393 21.27 16.71 -45.05
CA MET A 393 21.70 16.40 -43.69
C MET A 393 21.19 17.43 -42.70
N MET A 394 21.28 18.73 -43.03
CA MET A 394 20.74 19.79 -42.17
C MET A 394 19.22 19.65 -42.00
N GLU A 395 18.50 19.35 -43.09
CA GLU A 395 17.06 19.09 -43.04
C GLU A 395 16.72 17.83 -42.22
N ALA A 396 17.44 16.73 -42.44
CA ALA A 396 17.24 15.49 -41.70
C ALA A 396 17.56 15.65 -40.20
N GLN A 397 18.61 16.40 -39.85
CA GLN A 397 18.92 16.74 -38.47
C GLN A 397 17.80 17.56 -37.84
N TYR A 398 17.29 18.56 -38.55
CA TYR A 398 16.17 19.37 -38.09
C TYR A 398 14.91 18.52 -37.85
N GLN A 399 14.52 17.70 -38.84
CA GLN A 399 13.34 16.83 -38.73
C GLN A 399 13.50 15.75 -37.65
N PHE A 400 14.71 15.19 -37.53
CA PHE A 400 15.02 14.22 -36.49
C PHE A 400 14.96 14.84 -35.10
N GLN A 401 15.57 16.02 -34.91
CA GLN A 401 15.55 16.73 -33.65
C GLN A 401 14.12 17.10 -33.24
N LYS A 402 13.31 17.58 -34.19
CA LYS A 402 11.88 17.84 -33.97
C LYS A 402 11.12 16.59 -33.52
N LYS A 403 11.41 15.42 -34.09
CA LYS A 403 10.81 14.15 -33.66
C LYS A 403 11.31 13.68 -32.29
N GLU A 404 12.59 13.87 -31.99
CA GLU A 404 13.17 13.53 -30.69
C GLU A 404 12.55 14.39 -29.58
N ASP A 405 12.39 15.70 -29.85
CA ASP A 405 11.74 16.63 -28.95
C ASP A 405 10.25 16.27 -28.73
N ALA A 406 9.55 15.91 -29.81
CA ALA A 406 8.17 15.42 -29.72
C ALA A 406 8.08 14.12 -28.88
N TYR A 407 9.03 13.20 -29.03
CA TYR A 407 9.07 11.97 -28.24
C TYR A 407 9.36 12.24 -26.76
N LYS A 408 10.31 13.14 -26.45
CA LYS A 408 10.59 13.60 -25.08
C LYS A 408 9.36 14.25 -24.45
N GLN A 409 8.66 15.12 -25.19
CA GLN A 409 7.40 15.71 -24.75
C GLN A 409 6.33 14.64 -24.49
N GLN A 410 6.20 13.64 -25.37
CA GLN A 410 5.24 12.56 -25.19
C GLN A 410 5.54 11.71 -23.95
N GLN A 411 6.81 11.42 -23.67
CA GLN A 411 7.22 10.78 -22.43
C GLN A 411 6.88 11.65 -21.21
N GLN A 412 7.19 12.95 -21.23
CA GLN A 412 6.82 13.86 -20.14
C GLN A 412 5.31 13.90 -19.90
N ILE A 413 4.50 13.98 -20.97
CA ILE A 413 3.03 13.93 -20.88
C ILE A 413 2.56 12.62 -20.25
N SER A 414 3.13 11.48 -20.65
CA SER A 414 2.77 10.18 -20.07
C SER A 414 3.12 10.08 -18.58
N ALA A 415 4.27 10.62 -18.16
CA ALA A 415 4.67 10.68 -16.76
C ALA A 415 3.76 11.61 -15.94
N LEU A 416 3.39 12.77 -16.50
CA LEU A 416 2.44 13.70 -15.88
C LEU A 416 1.04 13.06 -15.71
N LYS A 417 0.54 12.34 -16.73
CA LYS A 417 -0.72 11.60 -16.64
C LYS A 417 -0.67 10.53 -15.54
N MET A 418 0.42 9.78 -15.44
CA MET A 418 0.59 8.80 -14.36
C MET A 418 0.59 9.47 -12.98
N ARG A 419 1.28 10.60 -12.84
CA ARG A 419 1.27 11.39 -11.59
C ARG A 419 -0.14 11.90 -11.26
N GLN A 420 -0.90 12.36 -12.26
CA GLN A 420 -2.28 12.80 -12.08
C GLN A 420 -3.19 11.66 -11.62
N ILE A 421 -3.09 10.47 -12.21
CA ILE A 421 -3.86 9.28 -11.81
C ILE A 421 -3.60 8.94 -10.33
N VAL A 422 -2.33 8.97 -9.89
CA VAL A 422 -1.98 8.70 -8.49
C VAL A 422 -2.62 9.74 -7.56
N LEU A 423 -2.53 11.03 -7.89
CA LEU A 423 -3.13 12.10 -7.08
C LEU A 423 -4.65 11.97 -6.97
N VAL A 424 -5.34 11.70 -8.07
CA VAL A 424 -6.79 11.47 -8.08
C VAL A 424 -7.16 10.25 -7.24
N SER A 425 -6.38 9.16 -7.34
CA SER A 425 -6.60 7.95 -6.54
C SER A 425 -6.48 8.21 -5.04
N VAL A 426 -5.49 9.02 -4.63
CA VAL A 426 -5.31 9.44 -3.23
C VAL A 426 -6.50 10.29 -2.77
N LEU A 427 -6.98 11.23 -3.58
CA LEU A 427 -8.12 12.08 -3.24
C LEU A 427 -9.39 11.24 -3.03
N VAL A 428 -9.67 10.31 -3.94
CA VAL A 428 -10.82 9.38 -3.82
C VAL A 428 -10.72 8.55 -2.55
N PHE A 429 -9.52 8.08 -2.20
CA PHE A 429 -9.29 7.34 -0.95
C PHE A 429 -9.58 8.21 0.28
N ILE A 430 -9.12 9.47 0.32
CA ILE A 430 -9.40 10.41 1.41
C ILE A 430 -10.91 10.63 1.57
N VAL A 431 -11.64 10.84 0.46
CA VAL A 431 -13.10 11.02 0.49
C VAL A 431 -13.80 9.76 1.01
N ALA A 432 -13.38 8.56 0.57
CA ALA A 432 -13.93 7.30 1.06
C ALA A 432 -13.73 7.13 2.58
N VAL A 433 -12.55 7.47 3.09
CA VAL A 433 -12.25 7.46 4.54
C VAL A 433 -13.11 8.47 5.28
N ALA A 434 -13.29 9.69 4.76
CA ALA A 434 -14.14 10.70 5.38
C ALA A 434 -15.62 10.25 5.45
N VAL A 435 -16.15 9.64 4.39
CA VAL A 435 -17.50 9.06 4.36
C VAL A 435 -17.62 7.93 5.38
N MET A 436 -16.63 7.04 5.47
CA MET A 436 -16.60 5.97 6.47
C MET A 436 -16.63 6.53 7.90
N ILE A 437 -15.83 7.56 8.19
CA ILE A 437 -15.83 8.23 9.51
C ILE A 437 -17.21 8.84 9.81
N LEU A 438 -17.84 9.50 8.84
CA LEU A 438 -19.19 10.06 9.00
C LEU A 438 -20.23 9.00 9.32
N LEU A 439 -20.17 7.84 8.64
CA LEU A 439 -21.08 6.71 8.90
C LEU A 439 -20.87 6.12 10.30
N LEU A 440 -19.61 5.91 10.70
CA LEU A 440 -19.26 5.43 12.04
C LEU A 440 -19.75 6.41 13.13
N ASN A 441 -19.56 7.71 12.92
CA ASN A 441 -20.05 8.73 13.85
C ASN A 441 -21.58 8.75 13.93
N ARG A 442 -22.30 8.62 12.82
CA ARG A 442 -23.76 8.50 12.83
C ARG A 442 -24.24 7.27 13.60
N ALA A 443 -23.61 6.12 13.39
CA ALA A 443 -23.92 4.89 14.11
C ALA A 443 -23.67 5.06 15.62
N ARG A 444 -22.54 5.67 16.00
CA ARG A 444 -22.18 5.96 17.39
C ARG A 444 -23.18 6.88 18.06
N ILE A 445 -23.61 7.97 17.40
CA ILE A 445 -24.62 8.90 17.93
C ILE A 445 -25.94 8.17 18.17
N LYS A 446 -26.36 7.31 17.24
CA LYS A 446 -27.60 6.52 17.40
C LYS A 446 -27.51 5.57 18.60
N GLN A 447 -26.38 4.89 18.78
CA GLN A 447 -26.14 4.03 19.94
C GLN A 447 -26.17 4.81 21.27
N LEU A 448 -25.53 5.99 21.31
CA LEU A 448 -25.53 6.85 22.50
C LEU A 448 -26.92 7.35 22.86
N ARG A 449 -27.73 7.75 21.87
CA ARG A 449 -29.12 8.18 22.12
C ARG A 449 -29.95 7.05 22.74
N LEU A 450 -29.86 5.84 22.19
CA LEU A 450 -30.59 4.68 22.70
C LEU A 450 -30.18 4.36 24.15
N LYS A 451 -28.88 4.43 24.45
CA LYS A 451 -28.37 4.19 25.81
C LYS A 451 -28.89 5.23 26.80
N ASN A 452 -28.86 6.52 26.44
CA ASN A 452 -29.35 7.59 27.31
C ASN A 452 -30.87 7.47 27.57
N GLU A 453 -31.65 7.07 26.56
CA GLU A 453 -33.09 6.88 26.71
C GLU A 453 -33.41 5.73 27.67
N LEU A 454 -32.66 4.63 27.59
CA LEU A 454 -32.80 3.50 28.50
C LEU A 454 -32.48 3.92 29.95
N GLN A 455 -31.34 4.58 30.16
CA GLN A 455 -30.93 5.06 31.49
C GLN A 455 -31.96 6.03 32.11
N ARG A 456 -32.57 6.88 31.28
CA ARG A 456 -33.60 7.80 31.76
C ARG A 456 -34.85 7.06 32.24
N LYS A 457 -35.28 6.01 31.52
CA LYS A 457 -36.43 5.19 31.95
C LYS A 457 -36.16 4.46 33.27
N GLU A 458 -34.96 3.88 33.43
CA GLU A 458 -34.55 3.22 34.67
C GLU A 458 -34.56 4.20 35.86
N ALA A 459 -34.05 5.42 35.68
CA ALA A 459 -34.06 6.45 36.73
C ALA A 459 -35.48 6.91 37.11
N GLU A 460 -36.38 7.02 36.13
CA GLU A 460 -37.79 7.41 36.36
C GLU A 460 -38.59 6.32 37.11
N GLU A 461 -38.23 5.04 36.97
CA GLU A 461 -38.83 3.95 37.75
C GLU A 461 -38.36 3.97 39.20
N GLN A 462 -37.05 4.09 39.42
CA GLN A 462 -36.47 4.15 40.78
C GLN A 462 -37.03 5.32 41.60
N ALA A 463 -37.18 6.50 40.98
CA ALA A 463 -37.76 7.66 41.64
C ALA A 463 -39.22 7.43 42.08
N ARG A 464 -40.01 6.72 41.26
CA ARG A 464 -41.40 6.39 41.59
C ARG A 464 -41.50 5.44 42.78
N GLU A 465 -40.68 4.39 42.79
CA GLU A 465 -40.67 3.41 43.89
C GLU A 465 -40.38 4.09 45.24
N LEU A 466 -39.39 4.98 45.28
CA LEU A 466 -39.03 5.72 46.49
C LEU A 466 -40.17 6.62 46.97
N LEU A 467 -40.86 7.29 46.05
CA LEU A 467 -42.00 8.16 46.36
C LEU A 467 -43.16 7.36 46.97
N TYR A 468 -43.48 6.18 46.42
CA TYR A 468 -44.52 5.31 46.96
C TYR A 468 -44.22 4.86 48.40
N ARG A 469 -42.98 4.49 48.67
CA ARG A 469 -42.54 4.06 50.01
C ARG A 469 -42.71 5.17 51.06
N ASN A 470 -42.31 6.41 50.73
CA ASN A 470 -42.49 7.55 51.63
C ASN A 470 -43.95 7.84 51.92
N LYS A 471 -44.82 7.80 50.89
CA LYS A 471 -46.25 8.08 51.04
C LYS A 471 -46.96 7.04 51.90
N LEU A 472 -46.55 5.77 51.84
CA LEU A 472 -47.05 4.71 52.68
C LEU A 472 -46.72 4.97 54.16
N SER A 473 -45.44 5.24 54.46
CA SER A 473 -44.98 5.54 55.82
C SER A 473 -45.69 6.76 56.42
N GLU A 474 -45.90 7.82 55.62
CA GLU A 474 -46.62 9.01 56.07
C GLU A 474 -48.09 8.72 56.44
N SER A 475 -48.74 7.85 55.68
CA SER A 475 -50.14 7.45 55.93
C SER A 475 -50.30 6.62 57.20
N GLU A 476 -49.35 5.73 57.50
CA GLU A 476 -49.34 4.93 58.73
C GLU A 476 -49.18 5.82 59.96
N LEU A 477 -48.23 6.77 59.92
CA LEU A 477 -48.04 7.75 60.99
C LEU A 477 -49.29 8.60 61.22
N LYS A 478 -50.02 8.94 60.15
CA LYS A 478 -51.28 9.69 60.25
C LYS A 478 -52.39 8.90 60.96
N ALA A 479 -52.45 7.57 60.78
CA ALA A 479 -53.45 6.73 61.43
C ALA A 479 -53.22 6.60 62.95
N ILE A 480 -51.96 6.52 63.39
CA ILE A 480 -51.58 6.52 64.81
C ILE A 480 -51.94 7.86 65.48
N ARG A 481 -51.76 9.00 64.79
CA ARG A 481 -52.08 10.36 65.28
C ARG A 481 -53.56 10.57 65.62
N SER A 482 -54.49 9.81 65.04
CA SER A 482 -55.93 9.94 65.28
C SER A 482 -56.46 9.19 66.52
N GLN A 483 -55.58 8.57 67.31
CA GLN A 483 -55.93 7.82 68.52
C GLN A 483 -55.56 8.54 69.84
N MET A 484 -55.87 9.84 70.00
CA MET A 484 -55.96 10.39 71.36
C MET A 484 -57.20 9.77 72.03
N ASN A 485 -57.02 9.04 73.14
CA ASN A 485 -58.08 8.28 73.80
C ASN A 485 -59.27 9.21 74.13
N PRO A 486 -60.38 9.19 73.35
CA PRO A 486 -61.47 10.15 73.54
C PRO A 486 -62.08 10.03 74.93
N HIS A 487 -62.04 8.82 75.49
CA HIS A 487 -62.52 8.51 76.83
C HIS A 487 -61.76 9.27 77.93
N PHE A 488 -60.45 9.45 77.80
CA PHE A 488 -59.66 10.24 78.76
C PHE A 488 -60.10 11.72 78.77
N ILE A 489 -60.30 12.30 77.58
CA ILE A 489 -60.77 13.69 77.44
C ILE A 489 -62.14 13.88 78.07
N PHE A 490 -63.10 12.99 77.79
CA PHE A 490 -64.43 13.04 78.39
C PHE A 490 -64.39 12.91 79.93
N ASN A 491 -63.56 12.02 80.46
CA ASN A 491 -63.47 11.81 81.90
C ASN A 491 -62.88 13.00 82.65
N VAL A 492 -61.87 13.68 82.11
CA VAL A 492 -61.31 14.88 82.74
C VAL A 492 -62.32 16.03 82.72
N LEU A 493 -63.09 16.17 81.65
CA LEU A 493 -64.18 17.16 81.57
C LEU A 493 -65.26 16.91 82.62
N ASN A 494 -65.67 15.66 82.83
CA ASN A 494 -66.65 15.31 83.87
C ASN A 494 -66.13 15.63 85.29
N SER A 495 -64.84 15.40 85.55
CA SER A 495 -64.26 15.79 86.85
C SER A 495 -64.21 17.30 87.05
N ILE A 496 -63.91 18.07 86.00
CA ILE A 496 -63.98 19.54 86.05
C ILE A 496 -65.42 19.97 86.36
N GLU A 497 -66.42 19.36 85.72
CA GLU A 497 -67.84 19.65 85.97
C GLU A 497 -68.23 19.36 87.43
N SER A 498 -67.82 18.23 88.00
CA SER A 498 -68.10 17.88 89.41
C SER A 498 -67.55 18.94 90.38
N TYR A 499 -66.30 19.38 90.21
CA TYR A 499 -65.71 20.40 91.10
C TYR A 499 -66.31 21.79 90.91
N VAL A 500 -66.79 22.12 89.70
CA VAL A 500 -67.56 23.36 89.48
C VAL A 500 -68.90 23.31 90.22
N LEU A 501 -69.59 22.17 90.17
CA LEU A 501 -70.87 21.96 90.87
C LEU A 501 -70.72 21.97 92.41
N GLU A 502 -69.60 21.44 92.92
CA GLU A 502 -69.25 21.45 94.35
C GLU A 502 -68.75 22.82 94.85
N ASN A 503 -68.78 23.86 94.01
CA ASN A 503 -68.38 25.23 94.29
C ASN A 503 -66.88 25.43 94.61
N ASP A 504 -66.02 24.44 94.33
CA ASP A 504 -64.55 24.57 94.37
C ASP A 504 -64.01 25.08 93.02
N SER A 505 -64.39 26.33 92.72
CA SER A 505 -63.99 27.03 91.50
C SER A 505 -62.47 27.13 91.33
N LYS A 506 -61.69 27.07 92.42
CA LYS A 506 -60.23 27.18 92.40
C LYS A 506 -59.57 25.88 91.96
N THR A 507 -60.03 24.73 92.45
CA THR A 507 -59.55 23.41 92.00
C THR A 507 -60.01 23.11 90.57
N ALA A 508 -61.25 23.45 90.22
CA ALA A 508 -61.77 23.33 88.86
C ALA A 508 -60.95 24.16 87.84
N SER A 509 -60.65 25.43 88.15
CA SER A 509 -59.83 26.30 87.29
C SER A 509 -58.40 25.75 87.10
N ARG A 510 -57.80 25.23 88.18
CA ARG A 510 -56.48 24.59 88.13
C ARG A 510 -56.48 23.32 87.27
N LEU A 511 -57.54 22.51 87.35
CA LEU A 511 -57.73 21.32 86.51
C LEU A 511 -57.84 21.69 85.02
N VAL A 512 -58.64 22.70 84.68
CA VAL A 512 -58.76 23.20 83.30
C VAL A 512 -57.41 23.65 82.75
N GLN A 513 -56.65 24.43 83.52
CA GLN A 513 -55.32 24.90 83.09
C GLN A 513 -54.34 23.75 82.88
N LYS A 514 -54.32 22.75 83.77
CA LYS A 514 -53.48 21.56 83.63
C LYS A 514 -53.90 20.71 82.43
N PHE A 515 -55.20 20.52 82.22
CA PHE A 515 -55.74 19.77 81.09
C PHE A 515 -55.43 20.45 79.75
N ALA A 516 -55.58 21.77 79.65
CA ALA A 516 -55.22 22.52 78.45
C ALA A 516 -53.70 22.45 78.17
N THR A 517 -52.88 22.55 79.22
CA THR A 517 -51.42 22.41 79.11
C THR A 517 -51.03 21.01 78.62
N LEU A 518 -51.61 19.97 79.20
CA LEU A 518 -51.37 18.59 78.79
C LEU A 518 -51.82 18.35 77.35
N SER A 519 -53.02 18.80 76.98
CA SER A 519 -53.55 18.64 75.62
C SER A 519 -52.63 19.29 74.58
N ARG A 520 -52.11 20.47 74.89
CA ARG A 520 -51.14 21.16 74.05
C ARG A 520 -49.82 20.39 73.95
N LEU A 521 -49.28 19.92 75.08
CA LEU A 521 -48.04 19.14 75.10
C LEU A 521 -48.17 17.83 74.32
N ILE A 522 -49.29 17.11 74.45
CA ILE A 522 -49.54 15.87 73.69
C ILE A 522 -49.61 16.16 72.20
N LEU A 523 -50.37 17.18 71.79
CA LEU A 523 -50.49 17.57 70.38
C LEU A 523 -49.13 17.98 69.80
N GLU A 524 -48.39 18.86 70.48
CA GLU A 524 -47.07 19.32 70.03
C GLU A 524 -46.06 18.16 69.97
N ASN A 525 -45.98 17.33 71.02
CA ASN A 525 -45.05 16.20 71.06
C ASN A 525 -45.36 15.16 69.98
N SER A 526 -46.64 14.88 69.70
CA SER A 526 -47.04 13.86 68.70
C SER A 526 -46.65 14.19 67.25
N THR A 527 -46.34 15.45 66.96
CA THR A 527 -45.91 15.88 65.61
C THR A 527 -44.43 15.69 65.33
N GLN A 528 -43.63 15.39 66.36
CA GLN A 528 -42.18 15.28 66.27
C GLN A 528 -41.75 13.80 66.35
N SER A 529 -40.74 13.42 65.57
CA SER A 529 -40.18 12.06 65.63
C SER A 529 -39.46 11.80 66.95
N MET A 530 -38.80 12.83 67.50
CA MET A 530 -38.10 12.85 68.78
C MET A 530 -38.39 14.18 69.48
N VAL A 531 -38.65 14.14 70.79
CA VAL A 531 -38.90 15.32 71.63
C VAL A 531 -37.86 15.40 72.74
N VAL A 532 -37.64 16.60 73.26
CA VAL A 532 -36.75 16.79 74.42
C VAL A 532 -37.37 16.12 75.65
N ALA A 533 -36.56 15.36 76.41
CA ALA A 533 -36.99 14.56 77.54
C ALA A 533 -37.74 15.37 78.59
N GLU A 534 -37.32 16.61 78.86
CA GLU A 534 -38.03 17.55 79.74
C GLU A 534 -39.51 17.71 79.36
N ARG A 535 -39.82 17.83 78.07
CA ARG A 535 -41.20 18.03 77.59
C ARG A 535 -42.03 16.78 77.76
N GLU A 536 -41.48 15.62 77.42
CA GLU A 536 -42.17 14.34 77.58
C GLU A 536 -42.38 14.02 79.07
N TRP A 537 -41.36 14.23 79.89
CA TRP A 537 -41.42 14.05 81.34
C TRP A 537 -42.50 14.93 81.98
N LYS A 538 -42.57 16.20 81.56
CA LYS A 538 -43.62 17.13 81.99
C LYS A 538 -45.01 16.63 81.59
N ALA A 539 -45.18 16.15 80.35
CA ALA A 539 -46.45 15.61 79.88
C ALA A 539 -46.89 14.38 80.70
N LEU A 540 -45.99 13.41 80.91
CA LEU A 540 -46.27 12.21 81.70
C LEU A 540 -46.63 12.54 83.15
N LYS A 541 -45.92 13.48 83.79
CA LYS A 541 -46.21 13.93 85.16
C LYS A 541 -47.58 14.62 85.25
N LEU A 542 -47.90 15.50 84.32
CA LEU A 542 -49.21 16.16 84.27
C LEU A 542 -50.34 15.15 84.03
N TYR A 543 -50.11 14.15 83.16
CA TYR A 543 -51.06 13.07 82.91
C TYR A 543 -51.36 12.28 84.20
N THR A 544 -50.33 11.79 84.89
CA THR A 544 -50.49 11.02 86.14
C THR A 544 -51.15 11.86 87.25
N GLU A 545 -50.83 13.15 87.33
CA GLU A 545 -51.43 14.05 88.32
C GLU A 545 -52.93 14.27 88.05
N LEU A 546 -53.34 14.45 86.79
CA LEU A 546 -54.76 14.56 86.44
C LEU A 546 -55.52 13.27 86.74
N GLU A 547 -54.91 12.12 86.47
CA GLU A 547 -55.44 10.81 86.85
C GLU A 547 -55.59 10.68 88.37
N ALA A 548 -54.57 11.07 89.16
CA ALA A 548 -54.63 11.03 90.62
C ALA A 548 -55.76 11.90 91.18
N ILE A 549 -55.95 13.11 90.65
CA ILE A 549 -57.08 13.98 91.04
C ILE A 549 -58.41 13.33 90.67
N ARG A 550 -58.54 12.73 89.47
CA ARG A 550 -59.76 12.04 89.03
C ARG A 550 -60.12 10.88 89.94
N PHE A 551 -59.12 10.14 90.43
CA PHE A 551 -59.29 9.06 91.40
C PHE A 551 -59.32 9.56 92.86
N ASN A 552 -59.61 10.84 93.09
CA ASN A 552 -59.72 11.45 94.41
C ASN A 552 -58.51 11.18 95.33
N HIS A 553 -57.30 11.15 94.76
CA HIS A 553 -56.04 10.87 95.43
C HIS A 553 -55.98 9.50 96.15
N GLN A 554 -56.75 8.51 95.69
CA GLN A 554 -56.74 7.13 96.21
C GLN A 554 -55.42 6.39 95.95
N PHE A 555 -54.53 6.96 95.14
CA PHE A 555 -53.17 6.46 94.96
C PHE A 555 -52.16 7.61 95.02
N SER A 556 -50.95 7.29 95.48
CA SER A 556 -49.80 8.21 95.43
C SER A 556 -48.97 7.97 94.16
N TYR A 557 -48.23 8.97 93.71
CA TYR A 557 -47.33 8.81 92.58
C TYR A 557 -45.99 9.49 92.85
N GLU A 558 -44.92 8.87 92.36
CA GLU A 558 -43.57 9.39 92.47
C GLU A 558 -42.88 9.37 91.09
N PHE A 559 -42.18 10.46 90.77
CA PHE A 559 -41.40 10.60 89.55
C PHE A 559 -39.96 10.88 89.93
N TYR A 560 -39.08 9.93 89.63
CA TYR A 560 -37.65 10.04 89.87
C TYR A 560 -36.91 10.12 88.52
N ALA A 561 -36.08 11.14 88.36
CA ALA A 561 -35.15 11.22 87.25
C ALA A 561 -33.74 11.31 87.82
N ASP A 562 -32.82 10.54 87.24
CA ASP A 562 -31.39 10.57 87.58
C ASP A 562 -30.86 12.03 87.53
N PRO A 563 -30.29 12.56 88.64
CA PRO A 563 -29.77 13.93 88.69
C PRO A 563 -28.71 14.26 87.63
N ASP A 564 -27.97 13.25 87.14
CA ASP A 564 -26.91 13.42 86.15
C ASP A 564 -27.45 13.47 84.70
N LEU A 565 -28.78 13.43 84.52
CA LEU A 565 -29.42 13.41 83.21
C LEU A 565 -29.76 14.82 82.70
N ASP A 566 -29.15 15.24 81.59
CA ASP A 566 -29.48 16.53 80.95
C ASP A 566 -30.82 16.43 80.20
N MET A 567 -31.91 16.69 80.92
CA MET A 567 -33.29 16.64 80.43
C MET A 567 -33.55 17.59 79.25
N THR A 568 -32.74 18.64 79.08
CA THR A 568 -32.91 19.63 78.01
C THR A 568 -32.27 19.20 76.68
N LYS A 569 -31.35 18.24 76.73
CA LYS A 569 -30.65 17.70 75.55
C LYS A 569 -31.04 16.28 75.23
N LEU A 570 -31.46 15.47 76.20
CA LEU A 570 -31.90 14.11 75.93
C LEU A 570 -33.13 14.12 75.01
N MET A 571 -33.10 13.33 73.95
CA MET A 571 -34.19 13.20 72.99
C MET A 571 -34.87 11.85 73.18
N LEU A 572 -36.17 11.87 73.42
CA LEU A 572 -37.01 10.70 73.61
C LEU A 572 -38.05 10.59 72.48
N PRO A 573 -38.35 9.39 71.98
CA PRO A 573 -39.52 9.18 71.14
C PRO A 573 -40.80 9.40 71.97
N PRO A 574 -41.67 10.34 71.58
CA PRO A 574 -42.86 10.69 72.37
C PRO A 574 -43.90 9.56 72.37
N MET A 575 -44.75 9.51 73.40
CA MET A 575 -45.93 8.64 73.51
C MET A 575 -45.66 7.14 73.68
N LEU A 576 -44.43 6.72 74.01
CA LEU A 576 -44.12 5.31 74.30
C LEU A 576 -44.46 4.90 75.74
N VAL A 577 -44.30 5.81 76.70
CA VAL A 577 -44.41 5.50 78.13
C VAL A 577 -45.83 5.72 78.66
N GLN A 578 -46.56 6.69 78.12
CA GLN A 578 -47.92 7.04 78.57
C GLN A 578 -48.87 5.82 78.62
N PRO A 579 -48.91 4.91 77.62
CA PRO A 579 -49.75 3.71 77.70
C PRO A 579 -49.39 2.77 78.85
N LEU A 580 -48.12 2.77 79.29
CA LEU A 580 -47.67 1.95 80.43
C LEU A 580 -48.24 2.50 81.74
N ILE A 581 -48.16 3.83 81.92
CA ILE A 581 -48.74 4.53 83.07
C ILE A 581 -50.27 4.36 83.10
N GLU A 582 -50.94 4.51 81.95
CA GLU A 582 -52.39 4.30 81.83
C GLU A 582 -52.78 2.88 82.27
N ASN A 583 -52.06 1.87 81.79
CA ASN A 583 -52.29 0.49 82.18
C ASN A 583 -52.08 0.27 83.69
N SER A 584 -51.01 0.81 84.28
CA SER A 584 -50.74 0.70 85.72
C SER A 584 -51.84 1.32 86.58
N ILE A 585 -52.36 2.50 86.21
CA ILE A 585 -53.42 3.17 86.98
C ILE A 585 -54.76 2.45 86.82
N HIS A 586 -55.20 2.22 85.58
CA HIS A 586 -56.56 1.74 85.31
C HIS A 586 -56.75 0.25 85.60
N HIS A 587 -55.74 -0.57 85.33
CA HIS A 587 -55.82 -2.02 85.50
C HIS A 587 -55.07 -2.53 86.73
N GLY A 588 -53.99 -1.87 87.13
CA GLY A 588 -53.24 -2.22 88.33
C GLY A 588 -53.91 -1.66 89.60
N LEU A 589 -54.04 -0.34 89.70
CA LEU A 589 -54.37 0.32 90.97
C LEU A 589 -55.85 0.43 91.29
N ARG A 590 -56.72 0.56 90.28
CA ARG A 590 -58.17 0.78 90.47
C ARG A 590 -58.85 -0.23 91.42
N ASN A 591 -58.38 -1.47 91.42
CA ASN A 591 -58.91 -2.56 92.25
C ASN A 591 -57.88 -3.09 93.25
N SER A 592 -56.82 -2.33 93.56
CA SER A 592 -55.75 -2.77 94.47
C SER A 592 -56.26 -2.89 95.91
N THR A 593 -55.80 -3.93 96.59
CA THR A 593 -56.03 -4.15 98.04
C THR A 593 -54.86 -3.68 98.90
N ALA A 594 -53.86 -3.02 98.30
CA ALA A 594 -52.72 -2.47 99.03
C ALA A 594 -53.16 -1.31 99.95
N GLU A 595 -52.61 -1.22 101.17
CA GLU A 595 -52.92 -0.14 102.12
C GLU A 595 -52.63 1.27 101.55
N LYS A 596 -51.64 1.38 100.65
CA LYS A 596 -51.28 2.60 99.93
C LYS A 596 -50.91 2.29 98.48
N PRO A 597 -51.88 2.30 97.55
CA PRO A 597 -51.62 2.09 96.12
C PRO A 597 -50.73 3.21 95.56
N ALA A 598 -49.73 2.86 94.75
CA ALA A 598 -48.77 3.81 94.20
C ALA A 598 -48.30 3.45 92.79
N VAL A 599 -48.02 4.48 91.97
CA VAL A 599 -47.28 4.34 90.70
C VAL A 599 -45.97 5.12 90.80
N ASN A 600 -44.86 4.43 90.60
CA ASN A 600 -43.52 4.99 90.58
C ASN A 600 -42.99 4.97 89.15
N VAL A 601 -42.57 6.14 88.66
CA VAL A 601 -42.00 6.31 87.33
C VAL A 601 -40.56 6.75 87.47
N ARG A 602 -39.62 5.94 86.97
CA ARG A 602 -38.18 6.20 87.07
C ARG A 602 -37.55 6.36 85.69
N LEU A 603 -36.67 7.36 85.58
CA LEU A 603 -35.84 7.61 84.41
C LEU A 603 -34.37 7.56 84.83
N GLU A 604 -33.70 6.50 84.42
CA GLU A 604 -32.32 6.19 84.80
C GLU A 604 -31.45 6.02 83.54
N GLN A 605 -30.13 6.18 83.66
CA GLN A 605 -29.22 6.11 82.52
C GLN A 605 -27.98 5.25 82.77
N THR A 606 -27.41 4.75 81.68
CA THR A 606 -26.02 4.31 81.57
C THR A 606 -25.34 5.10 80.44
N ASP A 607 -24.07 4.81 80.13
CA ASP A 607 -23.32 5.54 79.09
C ASP A 607 -24.01 5.57 77.73
N ALA A 608 -24.75 4.52 77.38
CA ALA A 608 -25.26 4.32 76.02
C ALA A 608 -26.78 4.09 75.93
N VAL A 609 -27.47 3.96 77.07
CA VAL A 609 -28.87 3.52 77.15
C VAL A 609 -29.61 4.28 78.26
N ILE A 610 -30.90 4.48 78.05
CA ILE A 610 -31.86 5.05 79.00
C ILE A 610 -32.86 3.97 79.40
N TYR A 611 -33.14 3.87 80.70
CA TYR A 611 -34.15 2.99 81.26
C TYR A 611 -35.34 3.81 81.75
N PHE A 612 -36.52 3.48 81.22
CA PHE A 612 -37.79 4.03 81.66
C PHE A 612 -38.58 2.94 82.36
N THR A 613 -38.71 3.06 83.68
CA THR A 613 -39.36 2.04 84.51
C THR A 613 -40.68 2.59 85.06
N VAL A 614 -41.77 1.88 84.81
CA VAL A 614 -43.08 2.13 85.42
C VAL A 614 -43.38 0.95 86.34
N ASP A 615 -43.42 1.23 87.64
CA ASP A 615 -43.61 0.27 88.72
C ASP A 615 -44.91 0.62 89.45
N ASP A 616 -45.85 -0.33 89.53
CA ASP A 616 -47.10 -0.17 90.30
C ASP A 616 -47.22 -1.14 91.47
N THR A 617 -47.95 -0.74 92.52
CA THR A 617 -48.33 -1.59 93.65
C THR A 617 -49.76 -2.17 93.50
N GLY A 618 -50.16 -2.43 92.26
CA GLY A 618 -51.50 -2.93 91.92
C GLY A 618 -51.70 -4.41 92.21
N ILE A 619 -52.80 -4.95 91.68
CA ILE A 619 -53.16 -6.38 91.84
C ILE A 619 -52.23 -7.35 91.09
N GLY A 620 -51.37 -6.87 90.20
CA GLY A 620 -50.48 -7.70 89.37
C GLY A 620 -51.16 -8.30 88.13
N MET A 621 -50.35 -8.81 87.20
CA MET A 621 -50.82 -9.25 85.87
C MET A 621 -51.77 -10.46 85.90
N ASP A 622 -51.49 -11.44 86.75
CA ASP A 622 -52.24 -12.71 86.81
C ASP A 622 -53.63 -12.55 87.45
N GLU A 623 -53.74 -11.73 88.51
CA GLU A 623 -55.03 -11.41 89.13
C GLU A 623 -55.87 -10.45 88.28
N ALA A 624 -55.22 -9.52 87.56
CA ALA A 624 -55.91 -8.65 86.59
C ALA A 624 -56.58 -9.44 85.45
N GLU A 625 -56.13 -10.68 85.18
CA GLU A 625 -56.72 -11.55 84.16
C GLU A 625 -58.12 -12.04 84.50
N LYS A 626 -58.43 -12.18 85.79
CA LYS A 626 -59.73 -12.69 86.29
C LYS A 626 -60.86 -11.66 86.18
N PHE A 627 -60.54 -10.37 86.03
CA PHE A 627 -61.50 -9.27 85.92
C PHE A 627 -61.75 -8.81 84.46
N LYS A 628 -61.34 -9.60 83.47
CA LYS A 628 -61.43 -9.23 82.04
C LYS A 628 -62.86 -9.33 81.48
N THR A 629 -63.31 -8.27 80.81
CA THR A 629 -64.46 -8.29 79.89
C THR A 629 -63.95 -8.43 78.45
N HIS A 630 -64.72 -9.00 77.52
CA HIS A 630 -64.27 -9.21 76.12
C HIS A 630 -63.83 -7.93 75.38
N SER A 631 -64.31 -6.75 75.81
CA SER A 631 -63.92 -5.46 75.24
C SER A 631 -62.55 -4.95 75.73
N SER A 632 -62.11 -5.30 76.95
CA SER A 632 -60.84 -4.82 77.52
C SER A 632 -59.60 -5.60 77.05
N VAL A 633 -59.78 -6.81 76.51
CA VAL A 633 -58.68 -7.61 75.92
C VAL A 633 -58.22 -7.03 74.58
N LYS A 634 -59.14 -6.46 73.80
CA LYS A 634 -58.86 -5.93 72.45
C LYS A 634 -58.08 -4.61 72.50
N SER A 635 -58.32 -3.72 73.46
CA SER A 635 -57.58 -2.45 73.59
C SER A 635 -56.17 -2.62 74.16
N LYS A 636 -55.98 -3.55 75.10
CA LYS A 636 -54.66 -3.85 75.73
C LYS A 636 -53.67 -4.43 74.72
N SER A 637 -54.11 -5.30 73.80
CA SER A 637 -53.23 -5.88 72.79
C SER A 637 -52.78 -4.83 71.76
N ILE A 638 -53.65 -3.86 71.42
CA ILE A 638 -53.33 -2.79 70.47
C ILE A 638 -52.29 -1.81 71.04
N GLY A 639 -52.44 -1.36 72.28
CA GLY A 639 -51.50 -0.41 72.90
C GLY A 639 -50.09 -0.98 73.11
N LEU A 640 -49.99 -2.25 73.56
CA LEU A 640 -48.70 -2.91 73.75
C LEU A 640 -48.06 -3.37 72.42
N ASN A 641 -48.85 -3.75 71.42
CA ASN A 641 -48.33 -4.09 70.09
C ASN A 641 -47.79 -2.84 69.36
N ALA A 642 -48.45 -1.69 69.50
CA ALA A 642 -47.96 -0.43 68.95
C ALA A 642 -46.59 -0.03 69.53
N ILE A 643 -46.34 -0.32 70.82
CA ILE A 643 -45.02 -0.12 71.44
C ILE A 643 -43.99 -1.08 70.82
N ARG A 644 -44.31 -2.36 70.63
CA ARG A 644 -43.41 -3.36 70.02
C ARG A 644 -43.04 -3.02 68.58
N GLU A 645 -44.03 -2.71 67.73
CA GLU A 645 -43.80 -2.32 66.33
C GLU A 645 -42.91 -1.07 66.24
N ARG A 646 -43.09 -0.11 67.15
CA ARG A 646 -42.26 1.09 67.18
C ARG A 646 -40.82 0.81 67.62
N ILE A 647 -40.61 -0.15 68.51
CA ILE A 647 -39.26 -0.61 68.90
C ILE A 647 -38.56 -1.30 67.74
N GLU A 648 -39.27 -2.10 66.94
CA GLU A 648 -38.71 -2.73 65.74
C GLU A 648 -38.22 -1.68 64.72
N ILE A 649 -38.99 -0.62 64.50
CA ILE A 649 -38.60 0.51 63.63
C ILE A 649 -37.37 1.23 64.19
N ILE A 650 -37.33 1.50 65.50
CA ILE A 650 -36.18 2.15 66.15
C ILE A 650 -34.92 1.29 66.00
N ASN A 651 -35.03 -0.03 66.16
CA ASN A 651 -33.93 -0.97 66.00
C ASN A 651 -33.45 -1.09 64.56
N ALA A 652 -34.35 -1.07 63.57
CA ALA A 652 -33.99 -1.09 62.16
C ALA A 652 -33.21 0.16 61.70
N MET A 653 -33.32 1.27 62.45
CA MET A 653 -32.66 2.54 62.15
C MET A 653 -31.32 2.73 62.88
N ASN A 654 -30.99 1.91 63.88
CA ASN A 654 -29.80 2.07 64.74
C ASN A 654 -28.90 0.82 64.70
N ASN A 655 -27.63 0.98 64.30
CA ASN A 655 -26.68 -0.12 64.06
C ASN A 655 -25.88 -0.59 65.31
N GLY A 656 -26.38 -0.42 66.54
CA GLY A 656 -25.57 -0.71 67.74
C GLY A 656 -26.36 -1.11 68.99
N ASN A 657 -27.10 -0.16 69.59
CA ASN A 657 -27.84 -0.40 70.83
C ASN A 657 -29.32 -0.62 70.54
N HIS A 658 -29.84 -1.78 70.95
CA HIS A 658 -31.21 -2.18 70.68
C HIS A 658 -32.14 -1.63 71.76
N ALA A 659 -33.21 -0.97 71.34
CA ALA A 659 -34.36 -0.71 72.18
C ALA A 659 -35.08 -2.02 72.51
N ALA A 660 -35.55 -2.15 73.74
CA ALA A 660 -36.25 -3.32 74.23
C ALA A 660 -37.42 -2.90 75.14
N PHE A 661 -38.45 -3.74 75.21
CA PHE A 661 -39.59 -3.53 76.08
C PHE A 661 -39.99 -4.83 76.75
N GLU A 662 -40.01 -4.80 78.07
CA GLU A 662 -40.37 -5.92 78.91
C GLU A 662 -41.42 -5.49 79.94
N VAL A 663 -42.40 -6.36 80.17
CA VAL A 663 -43.34 -6.21 81.28
C VAL A 663 -43.41 -7.53 82.02
N ARG A 664 -43.22 -7.46 83.34
CA ARG A 664 -43.18 -8.63 84.21
C ARG A 664 -43.99 -8.40 85.49
N PRO A 665 -44.59 -9.46 86.08
CA PRO A 665 -45.11 -9.37 87.44
C PRO A 665 -43.96 -9.17 88.44
N LYS A 666 -44.27 -8.55 89.58
CA LYS A 666 -43.33 -8.44 90.71
C LYS A 666 -43.08 -9.79 91.37
N THR A 667 -41.87 -10.02 91.86
CA THR A 667 -41.52 -11.21 92.65
C THR A 667 -42.07 -11.08 94.08
N VAL A 668 -42.10 -12.19 94.84
CA VAL A 668 -42.64 -12.21 96.23
C VAL A 668 -41.93 -11.20 97.14
N ASP A 669 -40.65 -10.93 96.91
CA ASP A 669 -39.85 -9.96 97.65
C ASP A 669 -40.09 -8.50 97.23
N GLU A 670 -40.60 -8.27 96.00
CA GLU A 670 -40.92 -6.93 95.45
C GLU A 670 -42.36 -6.47 95.79
N GLY A 671 -43.20 -7.36 96.32
CA GLY A 671 -44.60 -7.10 96.68
C GLY A 671 -45.60 -7.32 95.53
N THR A 672 -46.85 -6.90 95.70
CA THR A 672 -47.89 -7.06 94.67
C THR A 672 -47.79 -5.95 93.61
N GLY A 673 -47.99 -6.29 92.34
CA GLY A 673 -48.05 -5.33 91.23
C GLY A 673 -47.28 -5.75 89.99
N THR A 674 -47.05 -4.80 89.09
CA THR A 674 -46.38 -5.01 87.79
C THR A 674 -45.23 -4.04 87.59
N VAL A 675 -44.17 -4.48 86.90
CA VAL A 675 -43.06 -3.63 86.46
C VAL A 675 -42.95 -3.68 84.94
N ALA A 676 -43.01 -2.51 84.31
CA ALA A 676 -42.75 -2.33 82.88
C ALA A 676 -41.44 -1.56 82.69
N VAL A 677 -40.50 -2.13 81.93
CA VAL A 677 -39.20 -1.51 81.63
C VAL A 677 -39.08 -1.29 80.13
N LEU A 678 -38.85 -0.04 79.76
CA LEU A 678 -38.54 0.37 78.39
C LEU A 678 -37.07 0.79 78.33
N THR A 679 -36.29 0.07 77.54
CA THR A 679 -34.87 0.32 77.30
C THR A 679 -34.73 1.03 75.97
N LEU A 680 -34.14 2.24 75.95
CA LEU A 680 -33.98 3.05 74.74
C LEU A 680 -32.51 3.46 74.55
N PRO A 681 -32.00 3.55 73.31
CA PRO A 681 -30.67 4.10 73.06
C PRO A 681 -30.62 5.57 73.48
N LYS A 682 -29.53 5.99 74.12
CA LYS A 682 -29.33 7.37 74.55
C LYS A 682 -29.06 8.26 73.33
N VAL A 683 -30.03 9.12 72.98
CA VAL A 683 -29.92 10.08 71.86
C VAL A 683 -29.90 11.50 72.41
N LEU A 684 -28.83 12.25 72.14
CA LEU A 684 -28.72 13.65 72.54
C LEU A 684 -29.04 14.55 71.35
N LYS A 685 -29.71 15.67 71.61
CA LYS A 685 -29.93 16.74 70.65
C LYS A 685 -28.57 17.28 70.21
N SER A 686 -28.25 17.16 68.93
CA SER A 686 -27.07 17.78 68.33
C SER A 686 -27.10 19.28 68.60
N THR A 687 -26.03 19.82 69.20
CA THR A 687 -25.85 21.27 69.40
C THR A 687 -25.93 22.05 68.11
#